data_AF-A0A7Y5VYR7-F1
#
_entry.id   AF-A0A7Y5VYR7-F1
#
_cell.length_a   1.000
_cell.length_b   1.000
_cell.length_c   1.000
_cell.angle_alpha   90.00
_cell.angle_beta   90.00
_cell.angle_gamma   90.00
#
_symmetry.space_group_name_H-M   'P 1'
#
loop_
_entity.id
_entity.type
_entity.pdbx_description
1 polymer ?
#
loop_
_entity_poly.entity_id
_entity_poly.type
_entity_poly.pdbx_seq_one_letter_code
_entity_poly.pdbx_strand_id
1 'polypeptide(L)'
;MLPRTFDICESFPNVDEAQWRALVEQDLNGAPFERKLVTHTYEGLYVQPLYTARDWAQDGDPSGFSGLSPFTRGSLPLDHQLRGWDIRQQQDHADPRALNASILEDLAGGVTSILVRYDAAGRAGLDPDDPGARELAGVDGAMIASTDDLSAALRGVELGMISVALEAGAAFIPAAAQLSAVWESEKIEPAKCRGAFNADPLGVLAREGHLPWPIAEGLARAADLAAWTSARFSNVTAIRVGAAPYHHAGATATQDLAFSMATALEYLRAMTRAGLSVDQAAAQLLFSYGVGTHQFLAIAKLRAARRLWGRIAQACGVGLDGQRMKMHVRPSKRVLTARDPWVNILRNCVCVFAAGLGGADAIGSEPFDAAMVSGKPGWRSGTLARRIARNTHLILQEECHLHRVVDAPGGSWFLERLTDEICERAWVILQAIESRGGMAKSLEDGWIAQQIDTAAQPRWRDIATRKEALLGVSEFPSVGEHRPEPSAVNLEEIRREARERAARQRSRPLQTSNASRVSPAISGAMSQQAFNLASQGATIGAITAILGNGGPPASIHAVALHPFSEAFEHLRDAADEYTASCGRRPRVALVSIGTPADHLARTNYAKGFFEAGGFEVRVVSGKADLVQGASEFARCDANIAVICSSDAIYATSVATLAPLLHAAGAGAVILAGNPGANETAYREAGVDRFVYMRCDVVKTLSELLVQEGVSL
;
A
#
# COMPACT_ATOMS: atom_id res chain seq x y z
N MET A 1 -2.97 -56.20 10.32
CA MET A 1 -2.71 -55.25 11.43
C MET A 1 -1.49 -54.45 11.04
N LEU A 2 -1.62 -53.12 10.89
CA LEU A 2 -0.44 -52.25 10.81
C LEU A 2 0.25 -52.26 12.18
N PRO A 3 1.60 -52.32 12.27
CA PRO A 3 2.30 -52.26 13.55
C PRO A 3 1.91 -50.98 14.28
N ARG A 4 1.49 -51.09 15.55
CA ARG A 4 1.01 -49.97 16.38
C ARG A 4 2.12 -49.07 16.92
N THR A 5 3.36 -49.27 16.49
CA THR A 5 4.53 -48.50 16.92
C THR A 5 5.14 -47.85 15.68
N PHE A 6 4.85 -46.56 15.51
CA PHE A 6 5.53 -45.69 14.55
C PHE A 6 6.69 -45.04 15.28
N ASP A 7 7.92 -45.47 14.96
CA ASP A 7 9.13 -44.77 15.40
C ASP A 7 9.52 -43.75 14.32
N ILE A 8 9.38 -42.47 14.67
CA ILE A 8 9.65 -41.36 13.75
C ILE A 8 11.14 -41.31 13.37
N CYS A 9 12.05 -41.74 14.25
CA CYS A 9 13.48 -41.68 14.02
C CYS A 9 13.96 -42.78 13.08
N GLU A 10 13.36 -43.98 13.15
CA GLU A 10 13.67 -45.07 12.20
C GLU A 10 13.06 -44.81 10.81
N SER A 11 11.86 -44.23 10.77
CA SER A 11 11.15 -43.97 9.51
C SER A 11 11.62 -42.69 8.80
N PHE A 12 12.18 -41.72 9.56
CA PHE A 12 12.71 -40.45 9.08
C PHE A 12 14.08 -40.20 9.73
N PRO A 13 15.15 -40.88 9.26
CA PRO A 13 16.48 -40.64 9.77
C PRO A 13 16.86 -39.17 9.59
N ASN A 14 17.57 -38.60 10.57
CA ASN A 14 18.03 -37.21 10.49
C ASN A 14 18.93 -37.04 9.26
N VAL A 15 18.51 -36.14 8.35
CA VAL A 15 19.32 -35.69 7.22
C VAL A 15 20.11 -34.47 7.70
N ASP A 16 21.43 -34.55 7.61
CA ASP A 16 22.27 -33.40 7.96
C ASP A 16 22.36 -32.38 6.80
N GLU A 17 22.80 -31.18 7.15
CA GLU A 17 22.93 -30.07 6.20
C GLU A 17 23.90 -30.40 5.05
N ALA A 18 24.92 -31.21 5.29
CA ALA A 18 25.90 -31.58 4.28
C ALA A 18 25.29 -32.52 3.23
N GLN A 19 24.47 -33.49 3.66
CA GLN A 19 23.71 -34.36 2.78
C GLN A 19 22.71 -33.56 1.94
N TRP A 20 21.97 -32.65 2.57
CA TRP A 20 21.07 -31.75 1.85
C TRP A 20 21.83 -30.89 0.83
N ARG A 21 22.95 -30.28 1.22
CA ARG A 21 23.77 -29.43 0.35
C ARG A 21 24.31 -30.20 -0.85
N ALA A 22 24.76 -31.44 -0.65
CA ALA A 22 25.25 -32.29 -1.73
C ALA A 22 24.18 -32.61 -2.77
N LEU A 23 22.94 -32.92 -2.33
CA LEU A 23 21.80 -33.13 -3.23
C LEU A 23 21.46 -31.86 -4.02
N VAL A 24 21.44 -30.71 -3.35
CA VAL A 24 21.17 -29.43 -4.00
C VAL A 24 22.25 -29.08 -5.02
N GLU A 25 23.54 -29.27 -4.70
CA GLU A 25 24.64 -29.01 -5.62
C GLU A 25 24.61 -29.93 -6.84
N GLN A 26 24.20 -31.19 -6.64
CA GLN A 26 23.94 -32.12 -7.73
C GLN A 26 22.81 -31.62 -8.65
N ASP A 27 21.68 -31.19 -8.07
CA ASP A 27 20.51 -30.68 -8.82
C ASP A 27 20.81 -29.35 -9.54
N LEU A 28 21.72 -28.54 -8.99
CA LEU A 28 22.18 -27.30 -9.61
C LEU A 28 23.08 -27.53 -10.84
N ASN A 29 23.57 -28.74 -11.07
CA ASN A 29 24.37 -29.14 -12.24
C ASN A 29 25.49 -28.14 -12.58
N GLY A 30 26.29 -27.76 -11.57
CA GLY A 30 27.41 -26.83 -11.69
C GLY A 30 27.04 -25.34 -11.61
N ALA A 31 25.77 -24.97 -11.46
CA ALA A 31 25.39 -23.59 -11.19
C ALA A 31 25.76 -23.19 -9.74
N PRO A 32 26.32 -21.98 -9.51
CA PRO A 32 26.69 -21.56 -8.15
C PRO A 32 25.48 -21.45 -7.22
N PHE A 33 25.54 -22.12 -6.07
CA PHE A 33 24.47 -22.17 -5.06
C PHE A 33 24.04 -20.76 -4.64
N GLU A 34 24.99 -19.91 -4.27
CA GLU A 34 24.75 -18.57 -3.72
C GLU A 34 24.03 -17.70 -4.75
N ARG A 35 24.35 -17.86 -6.03
CA ARG A 35 23.71 -17.09 -7.12
C ARG A 35 22.29 -17.59 -7.43
N LYS A 36 21.99 -18.87 -7.18
CA LYS A 36 20.75 -19.51 -7.62
C LYS A 36 19.69 -19.64 -6.54
N LEU A 37 20.11 -19.85 -5.29
CA LEU A 37 19.19 -20.21 -4.20
C LEU A 37 19.12 -19.18 -3.08
N VAL A 38 20.14 -18.32 -2.92
CA VAL A 38 20.07 -17.22 -1.95
C VAL A 38 19.28 -16.08 -2.56
N THR A 39 18.22 -15.66 -1.88
CA THR A 39 17.40 -14.53 -2.31
C THR A 39 17.90 -13.25 -1.66
N HIS A 40 18.30 -12.28 -2.47
CA HIS A 40 18.71 -10.95 -2.02
C HIS A 40 17.50 -10.02 -1.99
N THR A 41 17.14 -9.51 -0.81
CA THR A 41 16.01 -8.60 -0.67
C THR A 41 16.45 -7.14 -0.85
N TYR A 42 15.49 -6.24 -1.10
CA TYR A 42 15.76 -4.81 -1.25
C TYR A 42 16.19 -4.15 0.07
N GLU A 43 15.84 -4.74 1.21
CA GLU A 43 16.34 -4.37 2.55
C GLU A 43 17.84 -4.66 2.73
N GLY A 44 18.47 -5.34 1.76
CA GLY A 44 19.85 -5.82 1.84
C GLY A 44 19.99 -7.08 2.69
N LEU A 45 18.93 -7.88 2.83
CA LEU A 45 18.92 -9.17 3.52
C LEU A 45 19.28 -10.31 2.58
N TYR A 46 19.83 -11.39 3.14
CA TYR A 46 20.17 -12.61 2.42
C TYR A 46 19.29 -13.75 2.96
N VAL A 47 18.25 -14.10 2.21
CA VAL A 47 17.34 -15.18 2.59
C VAL A 47 17.91 -16.50 2.08
N GLN A 48 18.27 -17.37 3.02
CA GLN A 48 18.77 -18.71 2.72
C GLN A 48 17.63 -19.62 2.26
N PRO A 49 17.90 -20.61 1.38
CA PRO A 49 16.89 -21.58 0.97
C PRO A 49 16.54 -22.59 2.08
N LEU A 50 17.34 -22.69 3.13
CA LEU A 50 17.11 -23.54 4.30
C LEU A 50 17.57 -22.80 5.56
N TYR A 51 16.75 -22.89 6.62
CA TYR A 51 17.07 -22.43 7.97
C TYR A 51 16.87 -23.59 8.94
N THR A 52 17.74 -23.69 9.93
CA THR A 52 17.82 -24.76 10.92
C THR A 52 18.03 -24.18 12.32
N ALA A 53 18.10 -25.05 13.35
CA ALA A 53 18.40 -24.64 14.71
C ALA A 53 19.76 -23.94 14.89
N ARG A 54 20.66 -24.02 13.91
CA ARG A 54 21.94 -23.30 13.92
C ARG A 54 21.79 -21.81 13.60
N ASP A 55 20.77 -21.46 12.82
CA ASP A 55 20.56 -20.10 12.31
C ASP A 55 19.88 -19.18 13.31
N TRP A 56 19.29 -19.75 14.37
CA TRP A 56 18.64 -18.98 15.41
C TRP A 56 18.75 -19.69 16.77
N ALA A 57 19.38 -19.01 17.72
CA ALA A 57 19.64 -19.55 19.06
C ALA A 57 18.32 -19.66 19.84
N GLN A 58 17.92 -20.91 20.13
CA GLN A 58 16.71 -21.20 20.90
C GLN A 58 16.89 -20.97 22.40
N ASP A 59 18.12 -21.06 22.89
CA ASP A 59 18.45 -20.88 24.30
C ASP A 59 18.08 -19.46 24.76
N GLY A 60 17.16 -19.36 25.71
CA GLY A 60 16.68 -18.10 26.27
C GLY A 60 15.69 -17.34 25.39
N ASP A 61 15.24 -17.90 24.24
CA ASP A 61 14.29 -17.35 23.26
C ASP A 61 14.13 -15.81 23.32
N PRO A 62 14.90 -15.05 22.52
CA PRO A 62 14.85 -13.59 22.54
C PRO A 62 13.50 -13.00 22.07
N SER A 63 12.65 -13.80 21.41
CA SER A 63 11.29 -13.40 21.03
C SER A 63 10.35 -13.36 22.24
N GLY A 64 10.67 -14.12 23.30
CA GLY A 64 9.89 -14.18 24.54
C GLY A 64 8.52 -14.83 24.37
N PHE A 65 7.62 -14.59 25.33
CA PHE A 65 6.23 -15.05 25.28
C PHE A 65 5.29 -13.90 24.88
N SER A 66 4.12 -14.26 24.32
CA SER A 66 3.09 -13.27 24.01
C SER A 66 2.61 -12.54 25.26
N GLY A 67 2.35 -11.24 25.15
CA GLY A 67 1.92 -10.38 26.26
C GLY A 67 3.05 -9.95 27.20
N LEU A 68 4.29 -10.40 26.97
CA LEU A 68 5.47 -9.99 27.73
C LEU A 68 6.45 -9.25 26.84
N SER A 69 7.19 -8.31 27.43
CA SER A 69 8.27 -7.60 26.74
C SER A 69 9.31 -8.61 26.21
N PRO A 70 9.74 -8.52 24.93
CA PRO A 70 9.57 -7.38 24.03
C PRO A 70 8.36 -7.46 23.06
N PHE A 71 7.35 -8.28 23.35
CA PHE A 71 6.07 -8.36 22.62
C PHE A 71 6.16 -8.86 21.17
N THR A 72 7.28 -9.50 20.78
CA THR A 72 7.48 -10.04 19.42
C THR A 72 6.31 -10.92 19.01
N ARG A 73 5.91 -11.82 19.91
CA ARG A 73 4.85 -12.82 19.71
C ARG A 73 3.41 -12.29 19.91
N GLY A 74 3.25 -11.01 20.21
CA GLY A 74 1.92 -10.42 20.45
C GLY A 74 1.90 -9.49 21.66
N SER A 75 1.01 -8.50 21.61
CA SER A 75 0.88 -7.48 22.65
C SER A 75 0.11 -8.00 23.88
N LEU A 76 -0.73 -9.02 23.73
CA LEU A 76 -1.57 -9.59 24.79
C LEU A 76 -1.42 -11.12 24.86
N PRO A 77 -1.54 -11.76 26.05
CA PRO A 77 -1.29 -13.19 26.21
C PRO A 77 -2.16 -14.10 25.32
N LEU A 78 -3.46 -13.81 25.20
CA LEU A 78 -4.41 -14.56 24.35
C LEU A 78 -4.79 -13.79 23.07
N ASP A 79 -4.30 -12.56 22.94
CA ASP A 79 -4.53 -11.64 21.82
C ASP A 79 -5.92 -11.78 21.17
N HIS A 80 -5.97 -12.15 19.89
CA HIS A 80 -7.17 -12.30 19.09
C HIS A 80 -7.81 -13.70 19.15
N GLN A 81 -7.31 -14.63 19.96
CA GLN A 81 -7.78 -16.03 19.93
C GLN A 81 -9.27 -16.20 20.20
N LEU A 82 -9.87 -15.31 20.99
CA LEU A 82 -11.26 -15.44 21.40
C LEU A 82 -12.26 -14.85 20.39
N ARG A 83 -11.87 -13.82 19.63
CA ARG A 83 -12.81 -13.02 18.81
C ARG A 83 -12.29 -12.67 17.41
N GLY A 84 -11.07 -13.08 17.05
CA GLY A 84 -10.38 -12.57 15.88
C GLY A 84 -9.83 -11.15 16.08
N TRP A 85 -9.15 -10.65 15.05
CA TRP A 85 -8.74 -9.26 14.94
C TRP A 85 -9.95 -8.36 14.63
N ASP A 86 -9.84 -7.08 14.93
CA ASP A 86 -10.83 -6.06 14.55
C ASP A 86 -10.85 -5.88 13.03
N ILE A 87 -11.95 -6.24 12.37
CA ILE A 87 -12.20 -5.98 10.96
C ILE A 87 -12.59 -4.50 10.83
N ARG A 88 -11.62 -3.67 10.41
CA ARG A 88 -11.78 -2.21 10.30
C ARG A 88 -11.86 -1.78 8.84
N GLN A 89 -13.07 -1.62 8.33
CA GLN A 89 -13.27 -1.22 6.93
C GLN A 89 -13.32 0.30 6.74
N GLN A 90 -12.64 0.77 5.69
CA GLN A 90 -12.68 2.17 5.27
C GLN A 90 -14.03 2.52 4.63
N GLN A 91 -14.52 3.71 4.97
CA GLN A 91 -15.80 4.25 4.52
C GLN A 91 -15.53 5.64 3.92
N ASP A 92 -15.82 5.80 2.63
CA ASP A 92 -15.38 6.94 1.81
C ASP A 92 -16.41 7.40 0.77
N HIS A 93 -17.68 7.01 0.90
CA HIS A 93 -18.76 7.56 0.09
C HIS A 93 -18.88 9.09 0.27
N ALA A 94 -18.88 9.84 -0.83
CA ALA A 94 -18.87 11.31 -0.81
C ALA A 94 -20.05 11.95 -0.08
N ASP A 95 -21.26 11.40 -0.25
CA ASP A 95 -22.45 11.80 0.51
C ASP A 95 -22.51 11.11 1.89
N PRO A 96 -22.60 11.86 3.02
CA PRO A 96 -22.79 11.30 4.35
C PRO A 96 -23.99 10.35 4.50
N ARG A 97 -25.10 10.56 3.78
CA ARG A 97 -26.28 9.67 3.92
C ARG A 97 -26.04 8.32 3.24
N ALA A 98 -25.49 8.32 2.04
CA ALA A 98 -25.10 7.07 1.38
C ALA A 98 -23.87 6.41 2.04
N LEU A 99 -23.02 7.18 2.72
CA LEU A 99 -21.97 6.66 3.61
C LEU A 99 -22.58 5.83 4.74
N ASN A 100 -23.64 6.34 5.38
CA ASN A 100 -24.37 5.60 6.42
C ASN A 100 -24.90 4.25 5.93
N ALA A 101 -25.54 4.23 4.75
CA ALA A 101 -26.03 2.98 4.16
C ALA A 101 -24.89 1.97 3.94
N SER A 102 -23.73 2.43 3.45
CA SER A 102 -22.54 1.58 3.26
C SER A 102 -21.99 1.05 4.59
N ILE A 103 -21.96 1.90 5.63
CA ILE A 103 -21.55 1.53 6.99
C ILE A 103 -22.45 0.42 7.54
N LEU A 104 -23.77 0.61 7.50
CA LEU A 104 -24.73 -0.34 8.05
C LEU A 104 -24.69 -1.68 7.29
N GLU A 105 -24.53 -1.65 5.96
CA GLU A 105 -24.36 -2.86 5.15
C GLU A 105 -23.10 -3.64 5.56
N ASP A 106 -21.98 -2.94 5.75
CA ASP A 106 -20.73 -3.58 6.14
C ASP A 106 -20.76 -4.14 7.56
N LEU A 107 -21.34 -3.41 8.52
CA LEU A 107 -21.53 -3.87 9.90
C LEU A 107 -22.44 -5.11 9.94
N ALA A 108 -23.57 -5.08 9.23
CA ALA A 108 -24.46 -6.24 9.09
C ALA A 108 -23.77 -7.43 8.40
N GLY A 109 -22.75 -7.15 7.58
CA GLY A 109 -21.94 -8.14 6.90
C GLY A 109 -20.73 -8.64 7.67
N GLY A 110 -20.56 -8.29 8.96
CA GLY A 110 -19.49 -8.81 9.83
C GLY A 110 -18.31 -7.88 10.07
N VAL A 111 -18.33 -6.63 9.58
CA VAL A 111 -17.34 -5.62 9.99
C VAL A 111 -17.53 -5.27 11.46
N THR A 112 -16.43 -5.13 12.21
CA THR A 112 -16.46 -4.88 13.66
C THR A 112 -16.14 -3.43 14.03
N SER A 113 -15.46 -2.69 13.15
CA SER A 113 -15.22 -1.25 13.30
C SER A 113 -15.09 -0.53 11.97
N ILE A 114 -15.17 0.80 11.99
CA ILE A 114 -15.14 1.63 10.78
C ILE A 114 -14.03 2.68 10.83
N LEU A 115 -13.43 2.94 9.67
CA LEU A 115 -12.55 4.09 9.42
C LEU A 115 -13.27 5.06 8.50
N VAL A 116 -13.75 6.18 9.05
CA VAL A 116 -14.44 7.23 8.29
C VAL A 116 -13.41 8.18 7.69
N ARG A 117 -13.34 8.21 6.36
CA ARG A 117 -12.45 9.10 5.61
C ARG A 117 -13.19 10.38 5.25
N TYR A 118 -12.70 11.52 5.73
CA TYR A 118 -13.15 12.83 5.26
C TYR A 118 -12.62 13.05 3.85
N ASP A 119 -13.34 13.78 3.01
CA ASP A 119 -12.91 14.16 1.67
C ASP A 119 -11.68 15.09 1.69
N ALA A 120 -11.07 15.31 0.52
CA ALA A 120 -9.87 16.13 0.43
C ALA A 120 -10.07 17.57 0.97
N ALA A 121 -11.25 18.17 0.76
CA ALA A 121 -11.57 19.50 1.28
C ALA A 121 -11.65 19.51 2.82
N GLY A 122 -12.41 18.60 3.41
CA GLY A 122 -12.50 18.45 4.86
C GLY A 122 -11.16 18.14 5.50
N ARG A 123 -10.32 17.31 4.86
CA ARG A 123 -8.94 17.03 5.33
C ARG A 123 -8.03 18.26 5.33
N ALA A 124 -8.29 19.22 4.44
CA ALA A 124 -7.63 20.53 4.40
C ALA A 124 -8.27 21.55 5.36
N GLY A 125 -9.33 21.18 6.08
CA GLY A 125 -10.05 22.07 6.99
C GLY A 125 -10.94 23.08 6.27
N LEU A 126 -11.40 22.76 5.06
CA LEU A 126 -12.25 23.63 4.24
C LEU A 126 -13.70 23.14 4.26
N ASP A 127 -14.64 24.09 4.28
CA ASP A 127 -16.05 23.79 4.05
C ASP A 127 -16.32 23.52 2.56
N PRO A 128 -17.36 22.74 2.20
CA PRO A 128 -17.67 22.42 0.80
C PRO A 128 -17.99 23.63 -0.10
N ASP A 129 -18.31 24.78 0.49
CA ASP A 129 -18.58 26.05 -0.20
C ASP A 129 -17.39 27.02 -0.20
N ASP A 130 -16.24 26.62 0.35
CA ASP A 130 -15.00 27.39 0.27
C ASP A 130 -14.46 27.41 -1.18
N PRO A 131 -13.96 28.55 -1.69
CA PRO A 131 -13.34 28.62 -3.02
C PRO A 131 -12.21 27.60 -3.24
N GLY A 132 -11.40 27.33 -2.22
CA GLY A 132 -10.32 26.34 -2.25
C GLY A 132 -10.81 24.89 -2.26
N ALA A 133 -12.08 24.63 -1.95
CA ALA A 133 -12.66 23.30 -1.94
C ALA A 133 -13.17 22.85 -3.32
N ARG A 134 -13.20 23.72 -4.34
CA ARG A 134 -13.85 23.44 -5.64
C ARG A 134 -13.46 22.10 -6.27
N GLU A 135 -12.16 21.81 -6.32
CA GLU A 135 -11.61 20.57 -6.89
C GLU A 135 -11.41 19.46 -5.85
N LEU A 136 -11.51 19.79 -4.56
CA LEU A 136 -11.24 18.88 -3.45
C LEU A 136 -12.51 18.25 -2.85
N ALA A 137 -13.65 18.94 -2.97
CA ALA A 137 -14.90 18.54 -2.36
C ALA A 137 -15.41 17.22 -2.96
N GLY A 138 -15.66 16.24 -2.09
CA GLY A 138 -16.10 14.89 -2.44
C GLY A 138 -15.07 14.02 -3.15
N VAL A 139 -13.79 14.44 -3.14
CA VAL A 139 -12.69 13.62 -3.65
C VAL A 139 -12.15 12.73 -2.54
N ASP A 140 -12.15 11.42 -2.79
CA ASP A 140 -11.50 10.41 -1.96
C ASP A 140 -11.94 10.51 -0.48
N GLY A 141 -13.25 10.60 -0.22
CA GLY A 141 -13.83 10.63 1.12
C GLY A 141 -15.19 11.33 1.18
N ALA A 142 -15.78 11.33 2.38
CA ALA A 142 -17.08 11.92 2.67
C ALA A 142 -17.00 13.43 2.94
N MET A 143 -17.93 14.21 2.36
CA MET A 143 -18.10 15.64 2.64
C MET A 143 -18.77 15.86 4.00
N ILE A 144 -17.98 15.82 5.06
CA ILE A 144 -18.42 16.03 6.44
C ILE A 144 -17.99 17.43 6.87
N ALA A 145 -18.91 18.40 6.78
CA ALA A 145 -18.64 19.78 7.16
C ALA A 145 -18.99 20.06 8.62
N SER A 146 -19.91 19.30 9.23
CA SER A 146 -20.45 19.59 10.55
C SER A 146 -20.71 18.33 11.37
N THR A 147 -20.98 18.51 12.67
CA THR A 147 -21.46 17.43 13.56
C THR A 147 -22.75 16.79 13.02
N ASP A 148 -23.64 17.57 12.41
CA ASP A 148 -24.89 17.07 11.81
C ASP A 148 -24.61 16.12 10.63
N ASP A 149 -23.59 16.41 9.81
CA ASP A 149 -23.18 15.52 8.71
C ASP A 149 -22.58 14.21 9.24
N LEU A 150 -21.72 14.27 10.26
CA LEU A 150 -21.13 13.07 10.85
C LEU A 150 -22.19 12.23 11.59
N SER A 151 -23.13 12.87 12.29
CA SER A 151 -24.28 12.20 12.90
C SER A 151 -25.16 11.52 11.83
N ALA A 152 -25.37 12.17 10.67
CA ALA A 152 -26.08 11.54 9.56
C ALA A 152 -25.34 10.31 9.02
N ALA A 153 -24.01 10.37 8.91
CA ALA A 153 -23.18 9.24 8.50
C ALA A 153 -23.18 8.07 9.51
N LEU A 154 -23.33 8.35 10.80
CA LEU A 154 -23.28 7.36 11.88
C LEU A 154 -24.67 6.95 12.41
N ARG A 155 -25.75 7.41 11.78
CA ARG A 155 -27.12 7.12 12.21
C ARG A 155 -27.38 5.61 12.31
N GLY A 156 -27.89 5.16 13.45
CA GLY A 156 -28.21 3.74 13.68
C GLY A 156 -26.98 2.84 13.91
N VAL A 157 -25.77 3.41 13.98
CA VAL A 157 -24.58 2.69 14.43
C VAL A 157 -24.57 2.69 15.97
N GLU A 158 -24.33 1.53 16.57
CA GLU A 158 -24.22 1.38 18.03
C GLU A 158 -22.88 1.92 18.55
N LEU A 159 -22.77 3.25 18.69
CA LEU A 159 -21.52 3.95 19.01
C LEU A 159 -20.92 3.63 20.40
N GLY A 160 -21.69 3.01 21.29
CA GLY A 160 -21.16 2.48 22.57
C GLY A 160 -20.41 1.15 22.43
N MET A 161 -20.52 0.49 21.27
CA MET A 161 -19.91 -0.81 20.98
C MET A 161 -18.95 -0.74 19.79
N ILE A 162 -19.33 -0.05 18.73
CA ILE A 162 -18.57 0.04 17.47
C ILE A 162 -17.51 1.13 17.59
N SER A 163 -16.25 0.77 17.34
CA SER A 163 -15.15 1.73 17.29
C SER A 163 -15.21 2.55 16.00
N VAL A 164 -15.03 3.86 16.12
CA VAL A 164 -14.96 4.79 14.98
C VAL A 164 -13.57 5.43 14.91
N ALA A 165 -12.83 5.12 13.86
CA ALA A 165 -11.57 5.78 13.53
C ALA A 165 -11.80 6.85 12.46
N LEU A 166 -11.04 7.94 12.50
CA LEU A 166 -11.15 9.04 11.54
C LEU A 166 -9.92 9.10 10.63
N GLU A 167 -10.09 9.56 9.39
CA GLU A 167 -8.99 10.05 8.57
C GLU A 167 -9.29 11.46 8.06
N ALA A 168 -8.83 12.45 8.82
CA ALA A 168 -9.18 13.86 8.67
C ALA A 168 -8.00 14.78 8.31
N GLY A 169 -6.85 14.23 7.93
CA GLY A 169 -5.71 15.03 7.46
C GLY A 169 -5.24 16.07 8.48
N ALA A 170 -5.01 17.31 8.03
CA ALA A 170 -4.61 18.42 8.89
C ALA A 170 -5.76 18.88 9.81
N ALA A 171 -7.01 18.63 9.44
CA ALA A 171 -8.19 18.99 10.24
C ALA A 171 -8.51 17.97 11.36
N PHE A 172 -7.50 17.32 11.93
CA PHE A 172 -7.69 16.27 12.94
C PHE A 172 -8.35 16.76 14.23
N ILE A 173 -8.07 17.99 14.71
CA ILE A 173 -8.75 18.57 15.90
C ILE A 173 -10.24 18.84 15.61
N PRO A 174 -10.60 19.58 14.52
CA PRO A 174 -12.00 19.76 14.15
C PRO A 174 -12.79 18.45 14.01
N ALA A 175 -12.21 17.44 13.35
CA ALA A 175 -12.89 16.15 13.17
C ALA A 175 -13.04 15.37 14.50
N ALA A 176 -12.02 15.38 15.37
CA ALA A 176 -12.09 14.79 16.70
C ALA A 176 -13.19 15.45 17.56
N ALA A 177 -13.31 16.78 17.47
CA ALA A 177 -14.36 17.55 18.12
C ALA A 177 -15.76 17.15 17.61
N GLN A 178 -15.94 17.00 16.29
CA GLN A 178 -17.22 16.55 15.71
C GLN A 178 -17.61 15.15 16.19
N LEU A 179 -16.70 14.16 16.15
CA LEU A 179 -17.01 12.81 16.64
C LEU A 179 -17.35 12.81 18.13
N SER A 180 -16.62 13.61 18.92
CA SER A 180 -16.88 13.75 20.34
C SER A 180 -18.23 14.40 20.63
N ALA A 181 -18.64 15.39 19.83
CA ALA A 181 -19.95 16.03 19.92
C ALA A 181 -21.07 15.05 19.53
N VAL A 182 -20.84 14.16 18.55
CA VAL A 182 -21.78 13.07 18.23
C VAL A 182 -21.94 12.13 19.43
N TRP A 183 -20.85 11.71 20.09
CA TRP A 183 -20.94 10.89 21.30
C TRP A 183 -21.69 11.60 22.44
N GLU A 184 -21.47 12.90 22.63
CA GLU A 184 -22.20 13.70 23.62
C GLU A 184 -23.70 13.78 23.29
N SER A 185 -24.06 14.03 22.03
CA SER A 185 -25.47 14.11 21.61
C SER A 185 -26.22 12.78 21.76
N GLU A 186 -25.53 11.66 21.52
CA GLU A 186 -26.05 10.30 21.71
C GLU A 186 -25.94 9.81 23.17
N LYS A 187 -25.45 10.68 24.08
CA LYS A 187 -25.30 10.39 25.52
C LYS A 187 -24.43 9.18 25.81
N ILE A 188 -23.41 8.93 24.98
CA ILE A 188 -22.44 7.87 25.20
C ILE A 188 -21.49 8.30 26.33
N GLU A 189 -21.43 7.51 27.39
CA GLU A 189 -20.50 7.75 28.48
C GLU A 189 -19.05 7.76 27.96
N PRO A 190 -18.19 8.71 28.41
CA PRO A 190 -16.81 8.80 27.91
C PRO A 190 -15.98 7.51 28.06
N ALA A 191 -16.26 6.71 29.08
CA ALA A 191 -15.60 5.41 29.28
C ALA A 191 -16.02 4.34 28.25
N LYS A 192 -17.19 4.51 27.60
CA LYS A 192 -17.71 3.61 26.55
C LYS A 192 -17.34 4.07 25.14
N CYS A 193 -16.94 5.33 24.96
CA CYS A 193 -16.46 5.83 23.67
C CYS A 193 -15.23 5.05 23.21
N ARG A 194 -15.27 4.52 21.97
CA ARG A 194 -14.19 3.74 21.36
C ARG A 194 -13.84 4.35 20.01
N GLY A 195 -12.57 4.64 19.77
CA GLY A 195 -12.18 5.23 18.50
C GLY A 195 -10.73 5.62 18.39
N ALA A 196 -10.39 6.21 17.25
CA ALA A 196 -9.07 6.77 17.00
C ALA A 196 -9.21 8.06 16.19
N PHE A 197 -8.74 9.18 16.73
CA PHE A 197 -8.78 10.46 16.02
C PHE A 197 -7.71 10.56 14.92
N ASN A 198 -6.66 9.73 15.02
CA ASN A 198 -5.60 9.58 14.02
C ASN A 198 -4.93 10.88 13.58
N ALA A 199 -4.65 11.77 14.53
CA ALA A 199 -3.79 12.93 14.26
C ALA A 199 -2.38 12.45 13.88
N ASP A 200 -1.89 12.91 12.74
CA ASP A 200 -0.58 12.53 12.20
C ASP A 200 -0.02 13.66 11.33
N PRO A 201 0.38 14.81 11.90
CA PRO A 201 0.85 15.96 11.13
C PRO A 201 2.10 15.64 10.29
N LEU A 202 3.00 14.78 10.77
CA LEU A 202 4.19 14.38 9.98
C LEU A 202 3.81 13.46 8.81
N GLY A 203 2.88 12.53 9.01
CA GLY A 203 2.34 11.71 7.92
C GLY A 203 1.59 12.53 6.87
N VAL A 204 0.85 13.58 7.28
CA VAL A 204 0.21 14.54 6.37
C VAL A 204 1.27 15.32 5.58
N LEU A 205 2.28 15.87 6.26
CA LEU A 205 3.38 16.58 5.60
C LEU A 205 4.11 15.68 4.58
N ALA A 206 4.41 14.44 4.97
CA ALA A 206 5.07 13.47 4.09
C ALA A 206 4.21 13.18 2.85
N ARG A 207 2.91 12.95 3.01
CA ARG A 207 2.03 12.59 1.89
C ARG A 207 1.68 13.75 0.97
N GLU A 208 1.34 14.89 1.54
CA GLU A 208 0.80 16.04 0.80
C GLU A 208 1.89 17.06 0.43
N GLY A 209 3.07 16.98 1.05
CA GLY A 209 4.14 17.98 0.91
C GLY A 209 3.82 19.33 1.57
N HIS A 210 2.73 19.41 2.33
CA HIS A 210 2.22 20.65 2.89
C HIS A 210 1.53 20.46 4.25
N LEU A 211 1.75 21.42 5.14
CA LEU A 211 0.91 21.67 6.31
C LEU A 211 0.46 23.13 6.31
N PRO A 212 -0.80 23.42 6.71
CA PRO A 212 -1.28 24.80 6.84
C PRO A 212 -0.60 25.61 7.95
N TRP A 213 0.31 24.99 8.72
CA TRP A 213 1.05 25.56 9.83
C TRP A 213 2.49 25.02 9.91
N PRO A 214 3.39 25.65 10.71
CA PRO A 214 4.74 25.13 10.92
C PRO A 214 4.72 23.73 11.52
N ILE A 215 5.77 22.94 11.29
CA ILE A 215 5.90 21.58 11.83
C ILE A 215 5.75 21.56 13.37
N ALA A 216 6.40 22.52 14.05
CA ALA A 216 6.32 22.66 15.51
C ALA A 216 4.88 22.90 16.01
N GLU A 217 4.09 23.70 15.29
CA GLU A 217 2.68 23.95 15.60
C GLU A 217 1.84 22.69 15.37
N GLY A 218 2.12 21.94 14.29
CA GLY A 218 1.48 20.65 14.04
C GLY A 218 1.72 19.65 15.19
N LEU A 219 2.97 19.55 15.66
CA LEU A 219 3.33 18.72 16.82
C LEU A 219 2.64 19.20 18.11
N ALA A 220 2.56 20.51 18.34
CA ALA A 220 1.87 21.08 19.50
C ALA A 220 0.36 20.77 19.48
N ARG A 221 -0.30 20.86 18.32
CA ARG A 221 -1.71 20.51 18.13
C ARG A 221 -1.98 19.03 18.36
N ALA A 222 -1.10 18.17 17.85
CA ALA A 222 -1.19 16.73 18.12
C ALA A 222 -1.08 16.44 19.63
N ALA A 223 -0.14 17.09 20.32
CA ALA A 223 0.03 16.97 21.76
C ALA A 223 -1.16 17.51 22.57
N ASP A 224 -1.74 18.64 22.16
CA ASP A 224 -2.98 19.20 22.75
C ASP A 224 -4.15 18.21 22.65
N LEU A 225 -4.35 17.62 21.46
CA LEU A 225 -5.38 16.61 21.27
C LEU A 225 -5.14 15.36 22.13
N ALA A 226 -3.88 14.92 22.25
CA ALA A 226 -3.52 13.79 23.09
C ALA A 226 -3.79 14.06 24.59
N ALA A 227 -3.47 15.26 25.08
CA ALA A 227 -3.77 15.66 26.45
C ALA A 227 -5.27 15.63 26.73
N TRP A 228 -6.06 16.25 25.85
CA TRP A 228 -7.50 16.30 25.97
C TRP A 228 -8.14 14.91 25.90
N THR A 229 -7.67 14.07 24.97
CA THR A 229 -8.14 12.69 24.80
C THR A 229 -7.83 11.86 26.04
N SER A 230 -6.58 11.92 26.54
CA SER A 230 -6.14 11.16 27.72
C SER A 230 -6.92 11.53 28.99
N ALA A 231 -7.35 12.78 29.11
CA ALA A 231 -8.12 13.24 30.28
C ALA A 231 -9.60 12.82 30.22
N ARG A 232 -10.15 12.57 29.03
CA ARG A 232 -11.59 12.40 28.81
C ARG A 232 -12.00 10.97 28.43
N PHE A 233 -11.20 10.26 27.64
CA PHE A 233 -11.58 9.00 27.03
C PHE A 233 -10.55 7.91 27.32
N SER A 234 -10.98 6.81 27.95
CA SER A 234 -10.09 5.69 28.29
C SER A 234 -9.83 4.73 27.13
N ASN A 235 -10.72 4.70 26.13
CA ASN A 235 -10.68 3.76 25.00
C ASN A 235 -10.52 4.45 23.64
N VAL A 236 -9.96 5.67 23.64
CA VAL A 236 -9.70 6.46 22.42
C VAL A 236 -8.22 6.84 22.34
N THR A 237 -7.64 6.73 21.14
CA THR A 237 -6.28 7.20 20.86
C THR A 237 -6.30 8.47 20.02
N ALA A 238 -5.51 9.47 20.40
CA ALA A 238 -5.39 10.71 19.64
C ALA A 238 -4.50 10.57 18.39
N ILE A 239 -3.37 9.88 18.51
CA ILE A 239 -2.27 9.96 17.54
C ILE A 239 -2.19 8.69 16.70
N ARG A 240 -2.03 8.86 15.39
CA ARG A 240 -1.61 7.78 14.50
C ARG A 240 -0.14 7.95 14.15
N VAL A 241 0.65 6.89 14.31
CA VAL A 241 1.98 6.78 13.75
C VAL A 241 1.86 6.07 12.40
N GLY A 242 1.63 6.82 11.32
CA GLY A 242 1.35 6.28 10.00
C GLY A 242 2.60 6.04 9.16
N ALA A 243 2.85 4.79 8.77
CA ALA A 243 3.95 4.43 7.87
C ALA A 243 3.53 4.43 6.38
N ALA A 244 2.23 4.57 6.10
CA ALA A 244 1.68 4.46 4.75
C ALA A 244 2.35 5.39 3.71
N PRO A 245 2.63 6.68 3.97
CA PRO A 245 3.29 7.55 2.99
C PRO A 245 4.63 6.98 2.51
N TYR A 246 5.48 6.52 3.45
CA TYR A 246 6.80 6.00 3.13
C TYR A 246 6.73 4.65 2.41
N HIS A 247 5.91 3.73 2.93
CA HIS A 247 5.71 2.42 2.30
C HIS A 247 5.22 2.56 0.86
N HIS A 248 4.23 3.43 0.64
CA HIS A 248 3.65 3.68 -0.67
C HIS A 248 4.63 4.29 -1.68
N ALA A 249 5.58 5.10 -1.21
CA ALA A 249 6.63 5.68 -2.05
C ALA A 249 7.76 4.70 -2.39
N GLY A 250 7.79 3.51 -1.78
CA GLY A 250 8.76 2.47 -2.12
C GLY A 250 9.72 2.09 -1.00
N ALA A 251 9.56 2.65 0.21
CA ALA A 251 10.38 2.29 1.36
C ALA A 251 10.43 0.77 1.55
N THR A 252 11.63 0.28 1.88
CA THR A 252 11.87 -1.12 2.28
C THR A 252 11.25 -1.40 3.65
N ALA A 253 11.08 -2.67 4.03
CA ALA A 253 10.50 -3.01 5.33
C ALA A 253 11.30 -2.42 6.51
N THR A 254 12.63 -2.35 6.41
CA THR A 254 13.52 -1.81 7.45
C THR A 254 13.41 -0.29 7.56
N GLN A 255 13.39 0.42 6.42
CA GLN A 255 13.15 1.86 6.38
C GLN A 255 11.78 2.21 6.95
N ASP A 256 10.74 1.49 6.55
CA ASP A 256 9.37 1.75 6.97
C ASP A 256 9.19 1.63 8.49
N LEU A 257 9.83 0.64 9.11
CA LEU A 257 9.87 0.51 10.58
C LEU A 257 10.68 1.62 11.23
N ALA A 258 11.87 1.95 10.72
CA ALA A 258 12.70 3.01 11.27
C ALA A 258 12.01 4.37 11.23
N PHE A 259 11.35 4.70 10.12
CA PHE A 259 10.58 5.92 9.95
C PHE A 259 9.38 5.97 10.91
N SER A 260 8.68 4.85 11.07
CA SER A 260 7.60 4.76 12.06
C SER A 260 8.09 4.98 13.49
N MET A 261 9.19 4.32 13.90
CA MET A 261 9.76 4.48 15.24
C MET A 261 10.25 5.91 15.50
N ALA A 262 10.92 6.54 14.53
CA ALA A 262 11.38 7.93 14.66
C ALA A 262 10.20 8.91 14.77
N THR A 263 9.13 8.68 13.99
CA THR A 263 7.88 9.46 14.09
C THR A 263 7.24 9.30 15.48
N ALA A 264 7.20 8.08 16.02
CA ALA A 264 6.67 7.82 17.35
C ALA A 264 7.47 8.56 18.45
N LEU A 265 8.80 8.60 18.34
CA LEU A 265 9.66 9.35 19.27
C LEU A 265 9.40 10.86 19.21
N GLU A 266 9.19 11.44 18.02
CA GLU A 266 8.80 12.86 17.89
C GLU A 266 7.48 13.17 18.60
N TYR A 267 6.46 12.33 18.40
CA TYR A 267 5.17 12.49 19.07
C TYR A 267 5.27 12.28 20.57
N LEU A 268 6.05 11.29 21.03
CA LEU A 268 6.29 11.07 22.45
C LEU A 268 6.91 12.33 23.09
N ARG A 269 7.96 12.89 22.46
CA ARG A 269 8.61 14.14 22.92
C ARG A 269 7.66 15.34 22.90
N ALA A 270 6.78 15.44 21.91
CA ALA A 270 5.81 16.54 21.83
C ALA A 270 4.77 16.43 22.97
N MET A 271 4.22 15.25 23.21
CA MET A 271 3.24 15.00 24.27
C MET A 271 3.82 15.18 25.66
N THR A 272 5.03 14.68 25.94
CA THR A 272 5.66 14.85 27.25
C THR A 272 6.02 16.32 27.52
N ARG A 273 6.46 17.07 26.50
CA ARG A 273 6.66 18.54 26.61
C ARG A 273 5.35 19.28 26.89
N ALA A 274 4.22 18.76 26.42
CA ALA A 274 2.89 19.29 26.70
C ALA A 274 2.31 18.85 28.07
N GLY A 275 3.09 18.12 28.87
CA GLY A 275 2.78 17.80 30.26
C GLY A 275 2.19 16.41 30.52
N LEU A 276 2.04 15.55 29.49
CA LEU A 276 1.65 14.15 29.72
C LEU A 276 2.80 13.37 30.36
N SER A 277 2.47 12.40 31.22
CA SER A 277 3.44 11.36 31.58
C SER A 277 3.80 10.52 30.36
N VAL A 278 4.96 9.86 30.38
CA VAL A 278 5.40 9.02 29.26
C VAL A 278 4.43 7.85 29.02
N ASP A 279 3.82 7.30 30.08
CA ASP A 279 2.78 6.27 29.99
C ASP A 279 1.50 6.78 29.32
N GLN A 280 1.04 7.97 29.71
CA GLN A 280 -0.12 8.61 29.10
C GLN A 280 0.14 8.88 27.62
N ALA A 281 1.31 9.42 27.29
CA ALA A 281 1.71 9.71 25.93
C ALA A 281 1.80 8.42 25.07
N ALA A 282 2.42 7.35 25.58
CA ALA A 282 2.49 6.06 24.89
C ALA A 282 1.11 5.44 24.65
N ALA A 283 0.19 5.54 25.63
CA ALA A 283 -1.17 5.01 25.51
C ALA A 283 -2.02 5.69 24.41
N GLN A 284 -1.65 6.92 24.00
CA GLN A 284 -2.30 7.70 22.95
C GLN A 284 -1.85 7.32 21.53
N LEU A 285 -0.85 6.46 21.36
CA LEU A 285 -0.33 6.06 20.06
C LEU A 285 -1.09 4.85 19.49
N LEU A 286 -1.47 4.95 18.22
CA LEU A 286 -1.89 3.84 17.36
C LEU A 286 -0.94 3.77 16.17
N PHE A 287 -0.24 2.65 15.98
CA PHE A 287 0.64 2.46 14.83
C PHE A 287 -0.16 1.98 13.62
N SER A 288 0.19 2.44 12.43
CA SER A 288 -0.44 1.96 11.20
C SER A 288 0.56 1.63 10.10
N TYR A 289 0.43 0.45 9.51
CA TYR A 289 1.34 -0.08 8.50
C TYR A 289 0.61 -0.52 7.24
N GLY A 290 1.23 -0.24 6.08
CA GLY A 290 0.93 -0.94 4.83
C GLY A 290 1.73 -2.23 4.73
N VAL A 291 1.14 -3.27 4.15
CA VAL A 291 1.85 -4.52 3.80
C VAL A 291 1.64 -4.87 2.33
N GLY A 292 2.67 -5.42 1.70
CA GLY A 292 2.61 -5.91 0.32
C GLY A 292 2.44 -7.42 0.24
N THR A 293 2.67 -7.98 -0.95
CA THR A 293 2.45 -9.40 -1.26
C THR A 293 3.62 -10.32 -0.88
N HIS A 294 4.75 -9.79 -0.39
CA HIS A 294 5.83 -10.59 0.18
C HIS A 294 5.44 -11.08 1.59
N GLN A 295 4.67 -12.16 1.64
CA GLN A 295 4.04 -12.71 2.85
C GLN A 295 4.97 -12.82 4.07
N PHE A 296 6.11 -13.50 3.95
CA PHE A 296 7.02 -13.72 5.08
C PHE A 296 7.68 -12.42 5.57
N LEU A 297 8.08 -11.56 4.64
CA LEU A 297 8.64 -10.24 4.95
C LEU A 297 7.60 -9.37 5.68
N ALA A 298 6.34 -9.40 5.24
CA ALA A 298 5.26 -8.69 5.91
C ALA A 298 5.01 -9.21 7.33
N ILE A 299 4.96 -10.53 7.53
CA ILE A 299 4.82 -11.13 8.87
C ILE A 299 5.99 -10.72 9.77
N ALA A 300 7.23 -10.91 9.31
CA ALA A 300 8.43 -10.59 10.07
C ALA A 300 8.53 -9.09 10.40
N LYS A 301 8.12 -8.21 9.49
CA LYS A 301 8.04 -6.76 9.70
C LYS A 301 7.10 -6.40 10.85
N LEU A 302 5.91 -6.99 10.93
CA LEU A 302 4.94 -6.67 12.00
C LEU A 302 5.42 -7.17 13.37
N ARG A 303 6.05 -8.35 13.42
CA ARG A 303 6.73 -8.87 14.62
C ARG A 303 7.87 -7.95 15.06
N ALA A 304 8.70 -7.53 14.10
CA ALA A 304 9.80 -6.59 14.33
C ALA A 304 9.32 -5.23 14.84
N ALA A 305 8.19 -4.72 14.31
CA ALA A 305 7.59 -3.46 14.75
C ALA A 305 7.30 -3.47 16.25
N ARG A 306 6.62 -4.51 16.75
CA ARG A 306 6.31 -4.67 18.17
C ARG A 306 7.58 -4.74 19.02
N ARG A 307 8.56 -5.53 18.58
CA ARG A 307 9.84 -5.68 19.29
C ARG A 307 10.59 -4.36 19.40
N LEU A 308 10.73 -3.64 18.28
CA LEU A 308 11.40 -2.33 18.24
C LEU A 308 10.71 -1.36 19.19
N TRP A 309 9.38 -1.23 19.10
CA TRP A 309 8.64 -0.34 19.98
C TRP A 309 8.74 -0.75 21.44
N GLY A 310 8.58 -2.04 21.77
CA GLY A 310 8.70 -2.52 23.14
C GLY A 310 10.04 -2.15 23.77
N ARG A 311 11.14 -2.26 23.01
CA ARG A 311 12.47 -1.85 23.46
C ARG A 311 12.64 -0.33 23.55
N ILE A 312 12.11 0.42 22.59
CA ILE A 312 12.15 1.90 22.61
C ILE A 312 11.35 2.45 23.79
N ALA A 313 10.11 2.00 23.95
CA ALA A 313 9.23 2.41 25.03
C ALA A 313 9.83 2.04 26.39
N GLN A 314 10.42 0.85 26.53
CA GLN A 314 11.17 0.45 27.73
C GLN A 314 12.34 1.42 28.01
N ALA A 315 13.13 1.76 27.00
CA ALA A 315 14.27 2.68 27.13
C ALA A 315 13.82 4.12 27.47
N CYS A 316 12.63 4.53 27.02
CA CYS A 316 12.01 5.79 27.38
C CYS A 316 11.38 5.80 28.78
N GLY A 317 11.39 4.66 29.50
CA GLY A 317 10.83 4.54 30.85
C GLY A 317 9.31 4.32 30.89
N VAL A 318 8.70 3.90 29.78
CA VAL A 318 7.28 3.54 29.74
C VAL A 318 7.05 2.26 30.53
N GLY A 319 6.02 2.25 31.38
CA GLY A 319 5.56 1.08 32.10
C GLY A 319 5.09 -0.04 31.17
N LEU A 320 5.01 -1.27 31.69
CA LEU A 320 4.80 -2.47 30.88
C LEU A 320 3.53 -2.42 30.02
N ASP A 321 2.44 -1.88 30.53
CA ASP A 321 1.18 -1.78 29.78
C ASP A 321 1.29 -0.78 28.61
N GLY A 322 2.01 0.34 28.79
CA GLY A 322 2.23 1.35 27.73
C GLY A 322 3.26 0.92 26.67
N GLN A 323 4.09 -0.08 26.95
CA GLN A 323 5.02 -0.66 25.97
C GLN A 323 4.32 -1.48 24.88
N ARG A 324 3.05 -1.88 25.10
CA ARG A 324 2.28 -2.65 24.12
C ARG A 324 1.96 -1.79 22.90
N MET A 325 2.28 -2.30 21.71
CA MET A 325 1.92 -1.63 20.46
C MET A 325 0.47 -1.97 20.12
N LYS A 326 -0.34 -0.93 19.88
CA LYS A 326 -1.62 -1.03 19.17
C LYS A 326 -1.38 -0.80 17.68
N MET A 327 -1.89 -1.67 16.82
CA MET A 327 -1.53 -1.72 15.40
C MET A 327 -2.76 -1.87 14.49
N HIS A 328 -2.85 -1.00 13.49
CA HIS A 328 -3.81 -1.11 12.39
C HIS A 328 -3.08 -1.35 11.06
N VAL A 329 -3.34 -2.48 10.40
CA VAL A 329 -2.67 -2.88 9.16
C VAL A 329 -3.63 -2.89 7.98
N ARG A 330 -3.13 -2.47 6.80
CA ARG A 330 -3.88 -2.54 5.55
C ARG A 330 -3.03 -3.06 4.39
N PRO A 331 -3.63 -3.70 3.37
CA PRO A 331 -2.99 -3.91 2.08
C PRO A 331 -2.45 -2.58 1.54
N SER A 332 -1.24 -2.61 1.00
CA SER A 332 -0.64 -1.43 0.43
C SER A 332 -1.25 -1.11 -0.93
N LYS A 333 -1.53 0.18 -1.17
CA LYS A 333 -1.94 0.65 -2.49
C LYS A 333 -0.88 0.44 -3.56
N ARG A 334 0.41 0.31 -3.19
CA ARG A 334 1.51 0.16 -4.16
C ARG A 334 1.51 -1.17 -4.91
N VAL A 335 0.85 -2.20 -4.36
CA VAL A 335 0.79 -3.53 -4.99
C VAL A 335 -0.52 -3.75 -5.76
N LEU A 336 -1.50 -2.85 -5.63
CA LEU A 336 -2.78 -2.98 -6.32
C LEU A 336 -2.67 -2.44 -7.75
N THR A 337 -3.35 -3.09 -8.68
CA THR A 337 -3.31 -2.75 -10.11
C THR A 337 -4.67 -2.25 -10.58
N ALA A 338 -4.69 -1.19 -11.39
CA ALA A 338 -5.90 -0.70 -12.06
C ALA A 338 -6.25 -1.56 -13.28
N ARG A 339 -5.24 -2.12 -13.94
CA ARG A 339 -5.36 -3.14 -15.00
C ARG A 339 -5.47 -4.53 -14.38
N ASP A 340 -6.30 -5.36 -14.98
CA ASP A 340 -6.73 -6.67 -14.45
C ASP A 340 -7.00 -6.67 -12.93
N PRO A 341 -7.97 -5.86 -12.45
CA PRO A 341 -8.17 -5.64 -11.02
C PRO A 341 -8.62 -6.91 -10.27
N TRP A 342 -9.08 -7.95 -10.96
CA TRP A 342 -9.47 -9.22 -10.35
C TRP A 342 -8.31 -9.90 -9.61
N VAL A 343 -7.08 -9.74 -10.11
CA VAL A 343 -5.87 -10.26 -9.44
C VAL A 343 -5.67 -9.62 -8.06
N ASN A 344 -6.21 -8.41 -7.83
CA ASN A 344 -6.14 -7.77 -6.51
C ASN A 344 -6.88 -8.55 -5.42
N ILE A 345 -7.84 -9.42 -5.75
CA ILE A 345 -8.46 -10.33 -4.77
C ILE A 345 -7.39 -11.21 -4.12
N LEU A 346 -6.48 -11.77 -4.92
CA LEU A 346 -5.38 -12.60 -4.44
C LEU A 346 -4.36 -11.77 -3.66
N ARG A 347 -4.03 -10.58 -4.15
CA ARG A 347 -3.09 -9.67 -3.46
C ARG A 347 -3.61 -9.27 -2.08
N ASN A 348 -4.89 -8.90 -1.99
CA ASN A 348 -5.54 -8.56 -0.74
C ASN A 348 -5.60 -9.75 0.21
N CYS A 349 -5.93 -10.96 -0.27
CA CYS A 349 -5.90 -12.17 0.55
C CYS A 349 -4.53 -12.39 1.19
N VAL A 350 -3.44 -12.31 0.42
CA VAL A 350 -2.06 -12.46 0.95
C VAL A 350 -1.73 -11.36 1.97
N CYS A 351 -2.13 -10.12 1.71
CA CYS A 351 -1.88 -9.00 2.63
C CYS A 351 -2.65 -9.18 3.96
N VAL A 352 -3.93 -9.54 3.93
CA VAL A 352 -4.76 -9.77 5.12
C VAL A 352 -4.29 -11.01 5.87
N PHE A 353 -3.89 -12.06 5.17
CA PHE A 353 -3.28 -13.25 5.75
C PHE A 353 -2.02 -12.88 6.54
N ALA A 354 -1.09 -12.13 5.92
CA ALA A 354 0.15 -11.71 6.57
C ALA A 354 -0.10 -10.77 7.75
N ALA A 355 -1.09 -9.88 7.66
CA ALA A 355 -1.49 -9.01 8.76
C ALA A 355 -2.08 -9.80 9.95
N GLY A 356 -2.90 -10.81 9.68
CA GLY A 356 -3.47 -11.69 10.69
C GLY A 356 -2.40 -12.51 11.43
N LEU A 357 -1.55 -13.22 10.68
CA LEU A 357 -0.44 -13.99 11.28
C LEU A 357 0.65 -13.11 11.89
N GLY A 358 0.79 -11.89 11.38
CA GLY A 358 1.66 -10.88 11.95
C GLY A 358 1.15 -10.31 13.28
N GLY A 359 -0.08 -10.63 13.71
CA GLY A 359 -0.65 -10.19 14.99
C GLY A 359 -1.05 -8.71 15.01
N ALA A 360 -1.76 -8.25 13.98
CA ALA A 360 -2.31 -6.89 13.94
C ALA A 360 -3.64 -6.79 14.70
N ASP A 361 -3.80 -5.73 15.51
CA ASP A 361 -5.02 -5.53 16.31
C ASP A 361 -6.26 -5.26 15.47
N ALA A 362 -6.10 -4.39 14.47
CA ALA A 362 -7.11 -4.07 13.49
C ALA A 362 -6.57 -4.28 12.09
N ILE A 363 -7.40 -4.81 11.20
CA ILE A 363 -7.04 -5.06 9.80
C ILE A 363 -8.15 -4.53 8.91
N GLY A 364 -7.79 -3.69 7.95
CA GLY A 364 -8.66 -3.33 6.83
C GLY A 364 -8.31 -4.11 5.57
N SER A 365 -9.26 -4.23 4.65
CA SER A 365 -9.05 -4.76 3.29
C SER A 365 -9.51 -3.74 2.26
N GLU A 366 -8.80 -3.69 1.14
CA GLU A 366 -9.15 -2.85 0.01
C GLU A 366 -10.13 -3.60 -0.92
N PRO A 367 -11.10 -2.92 -1.54
CA PRO A 367 -11.84 -3.47 -2.68
C PRO A 367 -10.89 -3.82 -3.84
N PHE A 368 -11.17 -4.89 -4.59
CA PHE A 368 -10.28 -5.33 -5.67
C PHE A 368 -10.20 -4.31 -6.83
N ASP A 369 -11.24 -3.48 -6.99
CA ASP A 369 -11.33 -2.42 -7.99
C ASP A 369 -10.81 -1.05 -7.47
N ALA A 370 -10.29 -0.97 -6.24
CA ALA A 370 -9.93 0.29 -5.60
C ALA A 370 -8.91 1.11 -6.41
N ALA A 371 -7.89 0.46 -7.00
CA ALA A 371 -6.88 1.15 -7.83
C ALA A 371 -7.49 1.75 -9.12
N MET A 372 -8.56 1.16 -9.65
CA MET A 372 -9.22 1.63 -10.87
C MET A 372 -10.00 2.95 -10.64
N VAL A 373 -10.55 3.13 -9.44
CA VAL A 373 -11.39 4.28 -9.06
C VAL A 373 -10.64 5.32 -8.19
N SER A 374 -9.47 4.96 -7.67
CA SER A 374 -8.66 5.84 -6.83
C SER A 374 -8.36 7.17 -7.55
N GLY A 375 -8.63 8.28 -6.86
CA GLY A 375 -8.38 9.62 -7.39
C GLY A 375 -9.30 10.06 -8.54
N LYS A 376 -10.27 9.23 -8.97
CA LYS A 376 -11.24 9.60 -10.02
C LYS A 376 -12.52 10.15 -9.40
N PRO A 377 -12.77 11.47 -9.48
CA PRO A 377 -13.98 12.05 -8.89
C PRO A 377 -15.24 11.42 -9.50
N GLY A 378 -16.23 11.15 -8.65
CA GLY A 378 -17.51 10.59 -9.10
C GLY A 378 -17.50 9.08 -9.31
N TRP A 379 -16.37 8.39 -9.15
CA TRP A 379 -16.26 6.94 -9.24
C TRP A 379 -15.92 6.30 -7.90
N ARG A 380 -16.50 5.13 -7.64
CA ARG A 380 -16.23 4.36 -6.42
C ARG A 380 -16.33 2.86 -6.65
N SER A 381 -15.79 2.10 -5.71
CA SER A 381 -15.86 0.64 -5.71
C SER A 381 -17.29 0.15 -5.67
N GLY A 382 -17.57 -0.87 -6.49
CA GLY A 382 -18.88 -1.51 -6.55
C GLY A 382 -19.23 -2.33 -5.30
N THR A 383 -20.52 -2.62 -5.10
CA THR A 383 -21.01 -3.42 -3.97
C THR A 383 -20.36 -4.80 -3.90
N LEU A 384 -20.17 -5.47 -5.05
CA LEU A 384 -19.49 -6.76 -5.11
C LEU A 384 -18.04 -6.65 -4.61
N ALA A 385 -17.30 -5.62 -5.02
CA ALA A 385 -15.91 -5.43 -4.63
C ALA A 385 -15.76 -5.17 -3.12
N ARG A 386 -16.64 -4.35 -2.54
CA ARG A 386 -16.70 -4.11 -1.09
C ARG A 386 -17.04 -5.39 -0.33
N ARG A 387 -18.02 -6.16 -0.79
CA ARG A 387 -18.40 -7.45 -0.19
C ARG A 387 -17.25 -8.44 -0.20
N ILE A 388 -16.52 -8.56 -1.31
CA ILE A 388 -15.36 -9.47 -1.42
C ILE A 388 -14.25 -9.04 -0.45
N ALA A 389 -13.97 -7.74 -0.34
CA ALA A 389 -12.97 -7.22 0.61
C ALA A 389 -13.33 -7.61 2.05
N ARG A 390 -14.58 -7.40 2.47
CA ARG A 390 -15.05 -7.80 3.80
C ARG A 390 -15.00 -9.32 4.01
N ASN A 391 -15.53 -10.10 3.06
CA ASN A 391 -15.57 -11.56 3.16
C ASN A 391 -14.18 -12.20 3.22
N THR A 392 -13.15 -11.53 2.67
CA THR A 392 -11.75 -12.00 2.80
C THR A 392 -11.36 -12.15 4.27
N HIS A 393 -11.76 -11.22 5.14
CA HIS A 393 -11.52 -11.36 6.58
C HIS A 393 -12.29 -12.54 7.18
N LEU A 394 -13.57 -12.67 6.85
CA LEU A 394 -14.43 -13.73 7.41
C LEU A 394 -13.90 -15.12 7.05
N ILE A 395 -13.51 -15.35 5.80
CA ILE A 395 -12.93 -16.63 5.39
C ILE A 395 -11.64 -16.91 6.18
N LEU A 396 -10.74 -15.93 6.28
CA LEU A 396 -9.46 -16.10 6.98
C LEU A 396 -9.64 -16.31 8.50
N GLN A 397 -10.64 -15.68 9.12
CA GLN A 397 -10.92 -15.85 10.54
C GLN A 397 -11.75 -17.11 10.83
N GLU A 398 -12.86 -17.30 10.14
CA GLU A 398 -13.91 -18.27 10.48
C GLU A 398 -13.73 -19.62 9.80
N GLU A 399 -13.12 -19.69 8.62
CA GLU A 399 -12.89 -20.94 7.89
C GLU A 399 -11.43 -21.40 7.98
N CYS A 400 -10.47 -20.47 7.86
CA CYS A 400 -9.05 -20.78 7.98
C CYS A 400 -8.53 -20.73 9.42
N HIS A 401 -9.32 -20.19 10.36
CA HIS A 401 -9.00 -20.15 11.80
C HIS A 401 -7.64 -19.51 12.14
N LEU A 402 -7.17 -18.54 11.35
CA LEU A 402 -5.82 -17.97 11.50
C LEU A 402 -5.59 -17.29 12.86
N HIS A 403 -6.65 -16.89 13.55
CA HIS A 403 -6.55 -16.23 14.86
C HIS A 403 -6.40 -17.22 16.03
N ARG A 404 -6.58 -18.55 15.82
CA ARG A 404 -6.66 -19.50 16.94
C ARG A 404 -5.34 -19.85 17.61
N VAL A 405 -4.21 -19.61 16.95
CA VAL A 405 -2.87 -19.84 17.53
C VAL A 405 -2.15 -18.51 17.60
N VAL A 406 -1.80 -18.07 18.82
CA VAL A 406 -0.97 -16.87 19.01
C VAL A 406 0.39 -17.08 18.37
N ASP A 407 0.82 -16.11 17.55
CA ASP A 407 2.10 -16.13 16.82
C ASP A 407 2.41 -17.51 16.24
N ALA A 408 1.47 -18.07 15.48
CA ALA A 408 1.67 -19.31 14.72
C ALA A 408 3.02 -19.37 13.95
N PRO A 409 3.57 -18.26 13.42
CA PRO A 409 4.88 -18.29 12.77
C PRO A 409 6.09 -18.39 13.74
N GLY A 410 5.88 -18.18 15.04
CA GLY A 410 6.94 -18.15 16.03
C GLY A 410 7.59 -19.52 16.25
N GLY A 411 8.91 -19.52 16.41
CA GLY A 411 9.74 -20.73 16.44
C GLY A 411 10.20 -21.22 15.06
N SER A 412 9.67 -20.66 13.96
CA SER A 412 10.27 -20.86 12.63
C SER A 412 11.65 -20.19 12.57
N TRP A 413 12.71 -20.97 12.41
CA TRP A 413 14.09 -20.46 12.35
C TRP A 413 14.25 -19.36 11.30
N PHE A 414 13.60 -19.51 10.15
CA PHE A 414 13.58 -18.49 9.10
C PHE A 414 12.94 -17.19 9.57
N LEU A 415 11.73 -17.24 10.13
CA LEU A 415 11.01 -16.01 10.51
C LEU A 415 11.60 -15.35 11.73
N GLU A 416 12.12 -16.11 12.69
CA GLU A 416 12.84 -15.54 13.82
C GLU A 416 14.11 -14.82 13.37
N ARG A 417 14.93 -15.48 12.54
CA ARG A 417 16.14 -14.87 11.99
C ARG A 417 15.81 -13.64 11.13
N LEU A 418 14.79 -13.72 10.29
CA LEU A 418 14.35 -12.60 9.46
C LEU A 418 13.84 -11.42 10.32
N THR A 419 13.08 -11.69 11.38
CA THR A 419 12.65 -10.67 12.35
C THR A 419 13.85 -10.00 13.03
N ASP A 420 14.86 -10.78 13.46
CA ASP A 420 16.09 -10.25 14.08
C ASP A 420 16.82 -9.30 13.12
N GLU A 421 17.09 -9.74 11.89
CA GLU A 421 17.84 -8.95 10.90
C GLU A 421 17.11 -7.68 10.46
N ILE A 422 15.77 -7.71 10.41
CA ILE A 422 14.94 -6.53 10.17
C ILE A 422 15.06 -5.55 11.34
N CYS A 423 14.97 -6.03 12.58
CA CYS A 423 15.15 -5.19 13.77
C CYS A 423 16.52 -4.51 13.78
N GLU A 424 17.60 -5.25 13.54
CA GLU A 424 18.97 -4.73 13.51
C GLU A 424 19.13 -3.63 12.47
N ARG A 425 18.69 -3.86 11.22
CA ARG A 425 18.79 -2.87 10.15
C ARG A 425 17.91 -1.64 10.39
N ALA A 426 16.68 -1.84 10.86
CA ALA A 426 15.79 -0.73 11.20
C ALA A 426 16.36 0.12 12.35
N TRP A 427 17.03 -0.51 13.33
CA TRP A 427 17.67 0.20 14.44
C TRP A 427 18.79 1.13 13.96
N VAL A 428 19.61 0.68 13.01
CA VAL A 428 20.68 1.52 12.42
C VAL A 428 20.09 2.74 11.71
N ILE A 429 19.03 2.55 10.92
CA ILE A 429 18.36 3.66 10.21
C ILE A 429 17.73 4.63 11.21
N LEU A 430 17.10 4.12 12.28
CA LEU A 430 16.54 4.93 13.36
C LEU A 430 17.64 5.80 14.02
N GLN A 431 18.79 5.22 14.35
CA GLN A 431 19.92 5.96 14.91
C GLN A 431 20.42 7.06 13.96
N ALA A 432 20.44 6.81 12.65
CA ALA A 432 20.79 7.82 11.67
C ALA A 432 19.80 8.99 11.69
N ILE A 433 18.49 8.74 11.76
CA ILE A 433 17.45 9.79 11.86
C ILE A 433 17.61 10.59 13.15
N GLU A 434 17.80 9.91 14.28
CA GLU A 434 17.96 10.56 15.58
C GLU A 434 19.22 11.42 15.63
N SER A 435 20.32 10.98 15.01
CA SER A 435 21.56 11.78 14.90
C SER A 435 21.40 13.07 14.09
N ARG A 436 20.38 13.13 13.22
CA ARG A 436 20.03 14.30 12.39
C ARG A 436 19.05 15.25 13.08
N GLY A 437 18.68 14.99 14.33
CA GLY A 437 17.70 15.78 15.07
C GLY A 437 16.26 15.29 14.94
N GLY A 438 16.06 14.03 14.53
CA GLY A 438 14.75 13.37 14.54
C GLY A 438 14.01 13.41 13.21
N MET A 439 12.80 12.85 13.22
CA MET A 439 12.00 12.65 12.01
C MET A 439 11.53 13.97 11.40
N ALA A 440 11.13 14.94 12.22
CA ALA A 440 10.67 16.24 11.72
C ALA A 440 11.75 16.92 10.88
N LYS A 441 13.00 16.91 11.36
CA LYS A 441 14.13 17.51 10.65
C LYS A 441 14.49 16.75 9.37
N SER A 442 14.45 15.42 9.44
CA SER A 442 14.78 14.54 8.30
C SER A 442 13.75 14.61 7.16
N LEU A 443 12.50 14.95 7.48
CA LEU A 443 11.49 15.28 6.47
C LEU A 443 11.74 16.67 5.86
N GLU A 444 11.99 17.67 6.71
CA GLU A 444 12.21 19.06 6.30
C GLU A 444 13.40 19.22 5.35
N ASP A 445 14.49 18.50 5.61
CA ASP A 445 15.71 18.56 4.79
C ASP A 445 15.70 17.62 3.56
N GLY A 446 14.61 16.86 3.36
CA GLY A 446 14.41 15.97 2.22
C GLY A 446 15.16 14.63 2.30
N TRP A 447 15.87 14.32 3.40
CA TRP A 447 16.64 13.09 3.52
C TRP A 447 15.76 11.84 3.41
N ILE A 448 14.55 11.84 4.00
CA ILE A 448 13.62 10.70 3.94
C ILE A 448 13.26 10.35 2.50
N ALA A 449 12.88 11.34 1.68
CA ALA A 449 12.54 11.13 0.28
C ALA A 449 13.74 10.55 -0.49
N GLN A 450 14.93 11.13 -0.30
CA GLN A 450 16.15 10.65 -0.93
C GLN A 450 16.48 9.20 -0.58
N GLN A 451 16.31 8.79 0.69
CA GLN A 451 16.55 7.41 1.12
C GLN A 451 15.56 6.43 0.47
N ILE A 452 14.30 6.82 0.32
CA ILE A 452 13.28 6.01 -0.33
C ILE A 452 13.60 5.85 -1.82
N ASP A 453 13.87 6.96 -2.52
CA ASP A 453 14.19 6.94 -3.95
C ASP A 453 15.39 6.04 -4.23
N THR A 454 16.45 6.18 -3.43
CA THR A 454 17.67 5.38 -3.56
C THR A 454 17.38 3.88 -3.39
N ALA A 455 16.59 3.51 -2.39
CA ALA A 455 16.25 2.12 -2.12
C ALA A 455 15.25 1.52 -3.13
N ALA A 456 14.46 2.36 -3.80
CA ALA A 456 13.47 1.93 -4.78
C ALA A 456 14.08 1.67 -6.18
N GLN A 457 15.20 2.31 -6.54
CA GLN A 457 15.83 2.18 -7.88
C GLN A 457 16.07 0.72 -8.33
N PRO A 458 16.66 -0.18 -7.51
CA PRO A 458 16.86 -1.57 -7.91
C PRO A 458 15.54 -2.28 -8.21
N ARG A 459 14.48 -1.97 -7.44
CA ARG A 459 13.14 -2.53 -7.66
C ARG A 459 12.54 -2.04 -8.97
N TRP A 460 12.64 -0.76 -9.27
CA TRP A 460 12.14 -0.21 -10.54
C TRP A 460 12.82 -0.84 -11.75
N ARG A 461 14.13 -1.07 -11.67
CA ARG A 461 14.86 -1.83 -12.69
C ARG A 461 14.38 -3.28 -12.79
N ASP A 462 14.17 -3.94 -11.66
CA ASP A 462 13.71 -5.33 -11.63
C ASP A 462 12.27 -5.45 -12.19
N ILE A 463 11.38 -4.49 -11.93
CA ILE A 463 10.05 -4.41 -12.52
C ILE A 463 10.13 -4.16 -14.03
N ALA A 464 10.91 -3.16 -14.46
CA ALA A 464 11.08 -2.80 -15.86
C ALA A 464 11.64 -3.97 -16.71
N THR A 465 12.47 -4.82 -16.10
CA THR A 465 13.07 -6.01 -16.74
C THR A 465 12.30 -7.31 -16.49
N ARG A 466 11.12 -7.23 -15.84
CA ARG A 466 10.28 -8.35 -15.40
C ARG A 466 11.04 -9.38 -14.56
N LYS A 467 12.08 -8.95 -13.83
CA LYS A 467 12.66 -9.71 -12.71
C LYS A 467 11.72 -9.76 -11.54
N GLU A 468 11.05 -8.65 -11.27
CA GLU A 468 9.85 -8.63 -10.46
C GLU A 468 8.65 -8.53 -11.39
N ALA A 469 7.97 -9.66 -11.61
CA ALA A 469 6.85 -9.74 -12.53
C ALA A 469 5.53 -9.35 -11.85
N LEU A 470 4.70 -8.61 -12.59
CA LEU A 470 3.38 -8.16 -12.16
C LEU A 470 2.30 -8.92 -12.93
N LEU A 471 1.73 -9.93 -12.29
CA LEU A 471 0.66 -10.76 -12.85
C LEU A 471 -0.55 -9.90 -13.28
N GLY A 472 -1.02 -10.12 -14.50
CA GLY A 472 -2.13 -9.39 -15.12
C GLY A 472 -1.71 -8.07 -15.79
N VAL A 473 -0.48 -7.59 -15.54
CA VAL A 473 0.03 -6.30 -16.04
C VAL A 473 1.27 -6.46 -16.90
N SER A 474 2.41 -6.84 -16.30
CA SER A 474 3.65 -7.08 -17.05
C SER A 474 3.76 -8.53 -17.52
N GLU A 475 3.13 -9.46 -16.80
CA GLU A 475 3.14 -10.89 -17.12
C GLU A 475 1.70 -11.40 -17.23
N PHE A 476 1.43 -12.17 -18.28
CA PHE A 476 0.08 -12.59 -18.67
C PHE A 476 -0.95 -11.44 -18.77
N PRO A 477 -0.62 -10.31 -19.44
CA PRO A 477 -1.57 -9.21 -19.62
C PRO A 477 -2.76 -9.63 -20.49
N SER A 478 -3.95 -9.13 -20.16
CA SER A 478 -5.15 -9.30 -20.98
C SER A 478 -5.51 -7.98 -21.69
N VAL A 479 -5.17 -7.85 -22.97
CA VAL A 479 -5.48 -6.64 -23.76
C VAL A 479 -6.99 -6.38 -23.88
N GLY A 480 -7.78 -7.44 -24.03
CA GLY A 480 -9.25 -7.39 -24.06
C GLY A 480 -9.91 -7.66 -22.71
N GLU A 481 -9.26 -7.30 -21.60
CA GLU A 481 -9.82 -7.50 -20.25
C GLU A 481 -11.23 -6.90 -20.13
N HIS A 482 -12.14 -7.66 -19.50
CA HIS A 482 -13.42 -7.12 -19.07
C HIS A 482 -13.26 -6.50 -17.68
N ARG A 483 -13.37 -5.18 -17.61
CA ARG A 483 -13.28 -4.45 -16.36
C ARG A 483 -14.59 -4.51 -15.59
N PRO A 484 -14.56 -4.64 -14.26
CA PRO A 484 -15.75 -4.44 -13.45
C PRO A 484 -16.30 -3.03 -13.69
N GLU A 485 -17.63 -2.89 -13.73
CA GLU A 485 -18.25 -1.58 -13.81
C GLU A 485 -18.13 -0.87 -12.45
N PRO A 486 -17.42 0.26 -12.37
CA PRO A 486 -17.40 1.05 -11.14
C PRO A 486 -18.77 1.67 -10.89
N SER A 487 -19.07 1.97 -9.63
CA SER A 487 -20.27 2.72 -9.28
C SER A 487 -20.05 4.21 -9.52
N ALA A 488 -20.90 4.82 -10.34
CA ALA A 488 -20.92 6.26 -10.55
C ALA A 488 -21.76 6.96 -9.46
N VAL A 489 -21.34 8.15 -9.03
CA VAL A 489 -22.10 9.02 -8.14
C VAL A 489 -22.32 10.38 -8.80
N ASN A 490 -23.50 10.98 -8.60
CA ASN A 490 -23.80 12.33 -9.07
C ASN A 490 -23.08 13.37 -8.19
N LEU A 491 -21.78 13.54 -8.43
CA LEU A 491 -20.93 14.36 -7.57
C LEU A 491 -21.35 15.84 -7.58
N GLU A 492 -21.86 16.35 -8.70
CA GLU A 492 -22.31 17.74 -8.80
C GLU A 492 -23.50 18.02 -7.88
N GLU A 493 -24.48 17.11 -7.88
CA GLU A 493 -25.64 17.19 -6.99
C GLU A 493 -25.23 17.08 -5.52
N ILE A 494 -24.40 16.09 -5.18
CA ILE A 494 -23.92 15.93 -3.80
C ILE A 494 -23.15 17.18 -3.34
N ARG A 495 -22.29 17.75 -4.19
CA ARG A 495 -21.57 19.00 -3.92
C ARG A 495 -22.53 20.16 -3.70
N ARG A 496 -23.60 20.30 -4.51
CA ARG A 496 -24.62 21.34 -4.32
C ARG A 496 -25.29 21.20 -2.94
N GLU A 497 -25.73 20.00 -2.59
CA GLU A 497 -26.38 19.77 -1.30
C GLU A 497 -25.43 20.00 -0.12
N ALA A 498 -24.17 19.61 -0.24
CA ALA A 498 -23.15 19.83 0.78
C ALA A 498 -22.94 21.33 1.04
N ARG A 499 -22.86 22.15 -0.01
CA ARG A 499 -22.78 23.62 0.11
C ARG A 499 -24.01 24.20 0.82
N GLU A 500 -25.21 23.74 0.47
CA GLU A 500 -26.43 24.19 1.14
C GLU A 500 -26.48 23.80 2.62
N ARG A 501 -26.02 22.59 2.98
CA ARG A 501 -25.90 22.17 4.38
C ARG A 501 -24.90 23.04 5.15
N ALA A 502 -23.71 23.28 4.60
CA ALA A 502 -22.69 24.13 5.21
C ALA A 502 -23.18 25.57 5.40
N ALA A 503 -23.81 26.16 4.38
CA ALA A 503 -24.37 27.52 4.46
C ALA A 503 -25.48 27.64 5.52
N ARG A 504 -26.40 26.65 5.58
CA ARG A 504 -27.43 26.60 6.64
C ARG A 504 -26.79 26.52 8.01
N GLN A 505 -25.74 25.73 8.17
CA GLN A 505 -25.07 25.59 9.46
C GLN A 505 -24.38 26.88 9.90
N ARG A 506 -23.69 27.57 8.98
CA ARG A 506 -23.07 28.88 9.26
C ARG A 506 -24.07 29.98 9.60
N SER A 507 -25.32 29.87 9.15
CA SER A 507 -26.39 30.81 9.49
C SER A 507 -26.92 30.66 10.93
N ARG A 508 -26.61 29.54 11.62
CA ARG A 508 -27.00 29.35 13.02
C ARG A 508 -26.08 30.17 13.93
N PRO A 509 -26.62 31.02 14.82
CA PRO A 509 -25.78 31.82 15.71
C PRO A 509 -25.04 30.94 16.72
N LEU A 510 -23.71 31.02 16.74
CA LEU A 510 -22.89 30.42 17.79
C LEU A 510 -23.04 31.26 19.06
N GLN A 511 -23.29 30.60 20.20
CA GLN A 511 -23.39 31.28 21.50
C GLN A 511 -22.09 31.99 21.90
N THR A 512 -20.98 31.61 21.27
CA THR A 512 -19.63 32.12 21.52
C THR A 512 -19.18 33.07 20.41
N SER A 513 -19.95 34.13 20.13
CA SER A 513 -19.62 35.15 19.11
C SER A 513 -18.33 35.95 19.41
N ASN A 514 -17.72 35.76 20.58
CA ASN A 514 -16.44 36.36 21.02
C ASN A 514 -15.37 35.30 21.40
N ALA A 515 -15.40 34.11 20.78
CA ALA A 515 -14.36 33.10 21.02
C ALA A 515 -12.99 33.61 20.52
N SER A 516 -12.20 34.18 21.43
CA SER A 516 -10.80 34.52 21.16
C SER A 516 -9.96 33.26 21.02
N ARG A 517 -8.84 33.37 20.30
CA ARG A 517 -7.88 32.27 20.14
C ARG A 517 -7.34 31.87 21.50
N VAL A 518 -7.52 30.61 21.88
CA VAL A 518 -7.04 30.11 23.18
C VAL A 518 -5.52 29.96 23.15
N SER A 519 -4.86 30.32 24.25
CA SER A 519 -3.41 30.21 24.38
C SER A 519 -2.96 28.74 24.31
N PRO A 520 -1.93 28.40 23.53
CA PRO A 520 -1.35 27.05 23.48
C PRO A 520 -0.71 26.61 24.80
N ALA A 521 -0.56 27.52 25.78
CA ALA A 521 0.08 27.22 27.06
C ALA A 521 -0.76 26.32 27.99
N ILE A 522 -2.07 26.20 27.76
CA ILE A 522 -2.95 25.33 28.54
C ILE A 522 -3.18 24.04 27.75
N SER A 523 -2.65 22.93 28.27
CA SER A 523 -2.74 21.62 27.63
C SER A 523 -4.18 21.16 27.43
N GLY A 524 -4.55 20.80 26.21
CA GLY A 524 -5.88 20.33 25.82
C GLY A 524 -6.92 21.44 25.57
N ALA A 525 -6.53 22.71 25.69
CA ALA A 525 -7.47 23.82 25.60
C ALA A 525 -7.94 24.10 24.17
N MET A 526 -7.11 23.85 23.15
CA MET A 526 -7.55 24.00 21.75
C MET A 526 -8.60 22.95 21.40
N SER A 527 -8.35 21.70 21.79
CA SER A 527 -9.27 20.59 21.56
C SER A 527 -10.59 20.79 22.32
N GLN A 528 -10.53 21.30 23.55
CA GLN A 528 -11.74 21.66 24.29
C GLN A 528 -12.51 22.81 23.63
N GLN A 529 -11.84 23.83 23.10
CA GLN A 529 -12.48 24.91 22.34
C GLN A 529 -13.16 24.37 21.07
N ALA A 530 -12.46 23.53 20.31
CA ALA A 530 -13.00 22.91 19.11
C ALA A 530 -14.23 22.06 19.42
N PHE A 531 -14.18 21.27 20.49
CA PHE A 531 -15.33 20.49 20.97
C PHE A 531 -16.53 21.39 21.29
N ASN A 532 -16.33 22.46 22.06
CA ASN A 532 -17.42 23.39 22.40
C ASN A 532 -18.06 24.02 21.16
N LEU A 533 -17.24 24.36 20.15
CA LEU A 533 -17.71 24.90 18.87
C LEU A 533 -18.48 23.84 18.07
N ALA A 534 -17.97 22.60 18.00
CA ALA A 534 -18.62 21.49 17.31
C ALA A 534 -19.97 21.09 17.96
N SER A 535 -20.08 21.10 19.29
CA SER A 535 -21.34 20.88 20.01
C SER A 535 -22.36 22.01 19.78
N GLN A 536 -21.91 23.20 19.41
CA GLN A 536 -22.77 24.31 18.96
C GLN A 536 -23.07 24.25 17.45
N GLY A 537 -22.54 23.25 16.76
CA GLY A 537 -22.75 23.04 15.34
C GLY A 537 -21.80 23.80 14.42
N ALA A 538 -20.70 24.37 14.89
CA ALA A 538 -19.73 25.01 14.01
C ALA A 538 -19.22 24.05 12.92
N THR A 539 -19.00 24.58 11.72
CA THR A 539 -18.45 23.80 10.60
C THR A 539 -16.96 23.56 10.76
N ILE A 540 -16.41 22.59 10.03
CA ILE A 540 -14.99 22.23 10.06
C ILE A 540 -14.12 23.43 9.64
N GLY A 541 -14.56 24.19 8.63
CA GLY A 541 -13.92 25.43 8.20
C GLY A 541 -13.98 26.52 9.27
N ALA A 542 -15.14 26.71 9.92
CA ALA A 542 -15.28 27.69 10.99
C ALA A 542 -14.38 27.36 12.19
N ILE A 543 -14.34 26.10 12.63
CA ILE A 543 -13.47 25.65 13.73
C ILE A 543 -12.00 25.87 13.34
N THR A 544 -11.60 25.47 12.13
CA THR A 544 -10.23 25.64 11.63
C THR A 544 -9.83 27.11 11.62
N ALA A 545 -10.70 28.00 11.12
CA ALA A 545 -10.45 29.43 11.08
C ALA A 545 -10.27 30.05 12.48
N ILE A 546 -11.09 29.63 13.47
CA ILE A 546 -11.00 30.14 14.85
C ILE A 546 -9.72 29.67 15.55
N LEU A 547 -9.31 28.41 15.37
CA LEU A 547 -8.06 27.90 15.93
C LEU A 547 -6.84 28.61 15.31
N GLY A 548 -6.97 29.06 14.06
CA GLY A 548 -5.93 29.75 13.28
C GLY A 548 -4.72 28.87 12.98
N ASN A 549 -3.72 29.41 12.28
CA ASN A 549 -2.58 28.63 11.81
C ASN A 549 -1.33 28.70 12.70
N GLY A 550 -1.25 29.65 13.64
CA GLY A 550 -0.09 29.73 14.55
C GLY A 550 1.26 30.10 13.94
N GLY A 551 1.35 30.25 12.62
CA GLY A 551 2.56 30.66 11.91
C GLY A 551 2.45 30.42 10.41
N PRO A 552 3.56 30.61 9.65
CA PRO A 552 3.60 30.31 8.22
C PRO A 552 3.47 28.80 7.96
N PRO A 553 2.88 28.38 6.82
CA PRO A 553 2.75 26.97 6.49
C PRO A 553 4.12 26.29 6.30
N ALA A 554 4.18 24.98 6.56
CA ALA A 554 5.33 24.16 6.21
C ALA A 554 5.12 23.52 4.84
N SER A 555 6.20 23.36 4.08
CA SER A 555 6.18 22.66 2.80
C SER A 555 7.49 21.93 2.55
N ILE A 556 7.37 20.73 1.97
CA ILE A 556 8.47 19.87 1.54
C ILE A 556 8.12 19.26 0.18
N HIS A 557 9.08 18.59 -0.46
CA HIS A 557 8.73 17.69 -1.57
C HIS A 557 7.92 16.51 -1.02
N ALA A 558 6.72 16.29 -1.57
CA ALA A 558 5.84 15.21 -1.15
C ALA A 558 6.49 13.84 -1.43
N VAL A 559 6.35 12.93 -0.48
CA VAL A 559 6.70 11.51 -0.60
C VAL A 559 5.55 10.82 -1.33
N ALA A 560 5.62 10.83 -2.66
CA ALA A 560 4.54 10.41 -3.55
C ALA A 560 4.32 8.88 -3.53
N LEU A 561 3.07 8.45 -3.68
CA LEU A 561 2.73 7.04 -3.90
C LEU A 561 3.22 6.60 -5.29
N HIS A 562 3.90 5.46 -5.37
CA HIS A 562 4.33 4.83 -6.62
C HIS A 562 3.80 3.40 -6.71
N PRO A 563 2.66 3.16 -7.38
CA PRO A 563 2.19 1.82 -7.67
C PRO A 563 3.21 1.05 -8.53
N PHE A 564 3.45 -0.22 -8.21
CA PHE A 564 4.44 -1.01 -8.95
C PHE A 564 4.07 -1.18 -10.43
N SER A 565 2.78 -1.19 -10.74
CA SER A 565 2.25 -1.32 -12.10
C SER A 565 2.27 -0.04 -12.93
N GLU A 566 2.50 1.12 -12.31
CA GLU A 566 2.27 2.45 -12.90
C GLU A 566 2.89 2.59 -14.30
N ALA A 567 4.17 2.24 -14.44
CA ALA A 567 4.87 2.37 -15.72
C ALA A 567 4.27 1.51 -16.85
N PHE A 568 3.79 0.30 -16.54
CA PHE A 568 3.14 -0.56 -17.55
C PHE A 568 1.70 -0.12 -17.82
N GLU A 569 0.98 0.30 -16.79
CA GLU A 569 -0.40 0.77 -16.93
C GLU A 569 -0.45 2.04 -17.78
N HIS A 570 0.51 2.95 -17.62
CA HIS A 570 0.65 4.13 -18.45
C HIS A 570 0.81 3.80 -19.95
N LEU A 571 1.61 2.79 -20.30
CA LEU A 571 1.74 2.33 -21.69
C LEU A 571 0.41 1.80 -22.24
N ARG A 572 -0.33 1.05 -21.42
CA ARG A 572 -1.64 0.52 -21.82
C ARG A 572 -2.71 1.60 -21.91
N ASP A 573 -2.68 2.59 -21.02
CA ASP A 573 -3.56 3.77 -21.05
C ASP A 573 -3.34 4.55 -22.35
N ALA A 574 -2.08 4.86 -22.69
CA ALA A 574 -1.73 5.55 -23.94
C ALA A 574 -2.15 4.77 -25.20
N ALA A 575 -1.96 3.44 -25.21
CA ALA A 575 -2.42 2.60 -26.32
C ALA A 575 -3.96 2.59 -26.47
N ASP A 576 -4.70 2.67 -25.36
CA ASP A 576 -6.16 2.75 -25.37
C ASP A 576 -6.62 4.12 -25.90
N GLU A 577 -5.96 5.21 -25.50
CA GLU A 577 -6.23 6.56 -26.02
C GLU A 577 -5.96 6.66 -27.52
N TYR A 578 -4.83 6.12 -27.99
CA TYR A 578 -4.54 6.00 -29.42
C TYR A 578 -5.63 5.21 -30.17
N THR A 579 -6.13 4.14 -29.56
CA THR A 579 -7.21 3.33 -30.16
C THR A 579 -8.49 4.14 -30.29
N ALA A 580 -8.82 4.96 -29.29
CA ALA A 580 -9.98 5.83 -29.32
C ALA A 580 -9.87 6.90 -30.41
N SER A 581 -8.66 7.43 -30.69
CA SER A 581 -8.45 8.46 -31.73
C SER A 581 -8.31 7.89 -33.15
N CYS A 582 -7.63 6.75 -33.31
CA CYS A 582 -7.26 6.19 -34.61
C CYS A 582 -8.15 5.02 -35.06
N GLY A 583 -9.05 4.54 -34.21
CA GLY A 583 -9.98 3.44 -34.50
C GLY A 583 -9.35 2.04 -34.48
N ARG A 584 -8.06 1.92 -34.19
CA ARG A 584 -7.34 0.65 -34.05
C ARG A 584 -6.18 0.77 -33.06
N ARG A 585 -5.79 -0.35 -32.46
CA ARG A 585 -4.58 -0.44 -31.62
C ARG A 585 -3.29 -0.33 -32.46
N PRO A 586 -2.17 0.06 -31.84
CA PRO A 586 -0.84 -0.19 -32.39
C PRO A 586 -0.66 -1.70 -32.62
N ARG A 587 -0.12 -2.09 -33.78
CA ARG A 587 -0.08 -3.50 -34.21
C ARG A 587 1.33 -4.00 -34.41
N VAL A 588 1.54 -5.24 -34.00
CA VAL A 588 2.79 -5.98 -34.23
C VAL A 588 2.47 -7.36 -34.78
N ALA A 589 3.30 -7.82 -35.72
CA ALA A 589 3.17 -9.14 -36.31
C ALA A 589 4.36 -10.03 -35.93
N LEU A 590 4.08 -11.14 -35.24
CA LEU A 590 5.07 -12.17 -34.89
C LEU A 590 5.19 -13.15 -36.05
N VAL A 591 6.34 -13.11 -36.73
CA VAL A 591 6.68 -13.98 -37.85
C VAL A 591 7.39 -15.21 -37.30
N SER A 592 6.62 -16.29 -37.15
CA SER A 592 7.10 -17.56 -36.59
C SER A 592 7.67 -18.46 -37.68
N ILE A 593 8.94 -18.87 -37.53
CA ILE A 593 9.69 -19.67 -38.50
C ILE A 593 10.11 -21.01 -37.86
N GLY A 594 10.03 -22.09 -38.63
CA GLY A 594 10.37 -23.45 -38.20
C GLY A 594 9.16 -24.23 -37.69
N THR A 595 9.44 -25.28 -36.92
CA THR A 595 8.42 -26.10 -36.27
C THR A 595 7.89 -25.43 -34.99
N PRO A 596 6.74 -25.85 -34.45
CA PRO A 596 6.26 -25.33 -33.16
C PRO A 596 7.28 -25.43 -32.03
N ALA A 597 8.13 -26.46 -32.02
CA ALA A 597 9.19 -26.62 -31.03
C ALA A 597 10.27 -25.52 -31.13
N ASP A 598 10.49 -24.98 -32.34
CA ASP A 598 11.48 -23.93 -32.57
C ASP A 598 11.00 -22.56 -32.10
N HIS A 599 9.74 -22.22 -32.36
CA HIS A 599 9.27 -20.85 -32.23
C HIS A 599 8.31 -20.61 -31.05
N LEU A 600 7.56 -21.60 -30.56
CA LEU A 600 6.43 -21.37 -29.64
C LEU A 600 6.85 -20.62 -28.36
N ALA A 601 8.00 -20.96 -27.78
CA ALA A 601 8.51 -20.27 -26.59
C ALA A 601 8.79 -18.79 -26.85
N ARG A 602 9.42 -18.45 -27.98
CA ARG A 602 9.71 -17.06 -28.39
C ARG A 602 8.45 -16.32 -28.80
N THR A 603 7.54 -16.97 -29.54
CA THR A 603 6.24 -16.41 -29.92
C THR A 603 5.43 -16.05 -28.68
N ASN A 604 5.33 -16.94 -27.69
CA ASN A 604 4.58 -16.68 -26.45
C ASN A 604 5.23 -15.58 -25.61
N TYR A 605 6.56 -15.59 -25.49
CA TYR A 605 7.30 -14.52 -24.80
C TYR A 605 7.08 -13.17 -25.48
N ALA A 606 7.26 -13.08 -26.80
CA ALA A 606 7.07 -11.86 -27.56
C ALA A 606 5.62 -11.38 -27.51
N LYS A 607 4.63 -12.28 -27.60
CA LYS A 607 3.22 -11.94 -27.45
C LYS A 607 2.96 -11.24 -26.11
N GLY A 608 3.35 -11.87 -24.99
CA GLY A 608 3.23 -11.25 -23.67
C GLY A 608 4.13 -10.02 -23.46
N PHE A 609 5.21 -9.88 -24.23
CA PHE A 609 6.05 -8.67 -24.25
C PHE A 609 5.24 -7.48 -24.77
N PHE A 610 4.69 -7.59 -25.97
CA PHE A 610 3.95 -6.52 -26.65
C PHE A 610 2.57 -6.26 -26.03
N GLU A 611 1.85 -7.29 -25.60
CA GLU A 611 0.53 -7.15 -24.96
C GLU A 611 0.61 -6.33 -23.65
N ALA A 612 1.75 -6.34 -22.96
CA ALA A 612 1.95 -5.54 -21.75
C ALA A 612 2.02 -4.03 -22.06
N GLY A 613 2.36 -3.65 -23.30
CA GLY A 613 2.32 -2.26 -23.77
C GLY A 613 1.00 -1.92 -24.47
N GLY A 614 0.02 -2.82 -24.49
CA GLY A 614 -1.29 -2.58 -25.12
C GLY A 614 -1.32 -2.76 -26.64
N PHE A 615 -0.27 -3.34 -27.23
CA PHE A 615 -0.25 -3.69 -28.66
C PHE A 615 -1.26 -4.79 -28.99
N GLU A 616 -1.85 -4.72 -30.16
CA GLU A 616 -2.54 -5.82 -30.79
C GLU A 616 -1.52 -6.72 -31.51
N VAL A 617 -1.41 -7.97 -31.06
CA VAL A 617 -0.43 -8.94 -31.58
C VAL A 617 -1.08 -9.87 -32.58
N ARG A 618 -0.54 -9.91 -33.81
CA ARG A 618 -0.91 -10.88 -34.86
C ARG A 618 0.21 -11.92 -34.97
N VAL A 619 -0.13 -13.20 -35.04
CA VAL A 619 0.86 -14.27 -35.24
C VAL A 619 0.69 -14.83 -36.64
N VAL A 620 1.79 -14.81 -37.42
CA VAL A 620 1.85 -15.43 -38.75
C VAL A 620 2.90 -16.53 -38.76
N SER A 621 2.61 -17.63 -39.46
CA SER A 621 3.54 -18.75 -39.62
C SER A 621 4.12 -18.73 -41.03
N GLY A 622 5.43 -18.52 -41.13
CA GLY A 622 6.17 -18.73 -42.38
C GLY A 622 6.53 -20.20 -42.62
N LYS A 623 6.24 -21.09 -41.64
CA LYS A 623 6.73 -22.49 -41.64
C LYS A 623 8.23 -22.50 -41.96
N ALA A 624 8.65 -23.23 -43.00
CA ALA A 624 10.04 -23.27 -43.48
C ALA A 624 10.32 -22.27 -44.63
N ASP A 625 9.32 -21.52 -45.10
CA ASP A 625 9.43 -20.60 -46.23
C ASP A 625 9.49 -19.13 -45.76
N LEU A 626 10.67 -18.53 -45.89
CA LEU A 626 10.91 -17.15 -45.46
C LEU A 626 10.17 -16.13 -46.34
N VAL A 627 9.95 -16.42 -47.62
CA VAL A 627 9.20 -15.56 -48.54
C VAL A 627 7.72 -15.60 -48.18
N GLN A 628 7.20 -16.78 -47.86
CA GLN A 628 5.86 -16.91 -47.32
C GLN A 628 5.70 -16.10 -46.03
N GLY A 629 6.67 -16.19 -45.10
CA GLY A 629 6.66 -15.41 -43.86
C GLY A 629 6.55 -13.88 -44.09
N ALA A 630 7.33 -13.34 -45.02
CA ALA A 630 7.26 -11.92 -45.38
C ALA A 630 5.94 -11.54 -46.11
N SER A 631 5.43 -12.42 -46.97
CA SER A 631 4.15 -12.19 -47.64
C SER A 631 2.96 -12.21 -46.68
N GLU A 632 2.96 -13.07 -45.66
CA GLU A 632 1.90 -13.07 -44.65
C GLU A 632 2.01 -11.85 -43.72
N PHE A 633 3.22 -11.41 -43.41
CA PHE A 633 3.44 -10.13 -42.70
C PHE A 633 2.81 -8.95 -43.45
N ALA A 634 3.02 -8.84 -44.77
CA ALA A 634 2.46 -7.76 -45.59
C ALA A 634 0.92 -7.65 -45.52
N ARG A 635 0.23 -8.73 -45.14
CA ARG A 635 -1.24 -8.78 -45.00
C ARG A 635 -1.74 -8.42 -43.60
N CYS A 636 -0.84 -8.26 -42.62
CA CYS A 636 -1.20 -8.07 -41.22
C CYS A 636 -1.55 -6.62 -40.84
N ASP A 637 -1.35 -5.66 -41.75
CA ASP A 637 -1.55 -4.23 -41.48
C ASP A 637 -0.85 -3.83 -40.15
N ALA A 638 0.43 -4.19 -40.07
CA ALA A 638 1.32 -3.94 -38.93
C ALA A 638 2.61 -3.32 -39.45
N ASN A 639 3.13 -2.32 -38.75
CA ASN A 639 4.38 -1.64 -39.12
C ASN A 639 5.61 -2.30 -38.47
N ILE A 640 5.41 -3.09 -37.41
CA ILE A 640 6.47 -3.79 -36.68
C ILE A 640 6.39 -5.30 -36.96
N ALA A 641 7.49 -5.87 -37.45
CA ALA A 641 7.66 -7.30 -37.64
C ALA A 641 8.58 -7.90 -36.56
N VAL A 642 8.23 -9.05 -35.98
CA VAL A 642 9.03 -9.73 -34.95
C VAL A 642 9.37 -11.14 -35.38
N ILE A 643 10.64 -11.41 -35.63
CA ILE A 643 11.13 -12.75 -35.99
C ILE A 643 11.17 -13.63 -34.74
N CYS A 644 10.47 -14.76 -34.78
CA CYS A 644 10.38 -15.73 -33.68
C CYS A 644 10.81 -17.13 -34.14
N SER A 645 11.93 -17.63 -33.62
CA SER A 645 12.43 -18.98 -33.87
C SER A 645 13.53 -19.37 -32.86
N SER A 646 14.18 -20.52 -33.08
CA SER A 646 15.32 -20.98 -32.30
C SER A 646 16.63 -20.35 -32.77
N ASP A 647 17.63 -20.29 -31.89
CA ASP A 647 18.94 -19.68 -32.22
C ASP A 647 19.62 -20.41 -33.41
N ALA A 648 19.38 -21.71 -33.55
CA ALA A 648 19.87 -22.51 -34.68
C ALA A 648 19.26 -22.05 -36.02
N ILE A 649 17.97 -21.73 -36.04
CA ILE A 649 17.29 -21.24 -37.24
C ILE A 649 17.65 -19.78 -37.51
N TYR A 650 17.86 -18.96 -36.48
CA TYR A 650 18.29 -17.57 -36.68
C TYR A 650 19.60 -17.46 -37.46
N ALA A 651 20.55 -18.37 -37.21
CA ALA A 651 21.84 -18.41 -37.90
C ALA A 651 21.72 -18.54 -39.43
N THR A 652 20.64 -19.16 -39.93
CA THR A 652 20.43 -19.36 -41.38
C THR A 652 19.31 -18.53 -41.99
N SER A 653 18.42 -17.95 -41.17
CA SER A 653 17.20 -17.27 -41.66
C SER A 653 17.23 -15.76 -41.58
N VAL A 654 17.88 -15.16 -40.58
CA VAL A 654 17.79 -13.71 -40.31
C VAL A 654 18.34 -12.87 -41.45
N ALA A 655 19.49 -13.26 -42.01
CA ALA A 655 20.14 -12.57 -43.13
C ALA A 655 19.25 -12.43 -44.38
N THR A 656 18.30 -13.35 -44.55
CA THR A 656 17.35 -13.35 -45.67
C THR A 656 16.01 -12.75 -45.28
N LEU A 657 15.49 -13.07 -44.09
CA LEU A 657 14.14 -12.69 -43.69
C LEU A 657 14.03 -11.21 -43.30
N ALA A 658 15.01 -10.63 -42.61
CA ALA A 658 14.93 -9.24 -42.17
C ALA A 658 14.83 -8.25 -43.35
N PRO A 659 15.64 -8.35 -44.43
CA PRO A 659 15.46 -7.52 -45.62
C PRO A 659 14.11 -7.72 -46.30
N LEU A 660 13.61 -8.96 -46.34
CA LEU A 660 12.30 -9.27 -46.92
C LEU A 660 11.16 -8.62 -46.14
N LEU A 661 11.26 -8.54 -44.81
CA LEU A 661 10.25 -7.88 -43.97
C LEU A 661 10.23 -6.37 -44.18
N HIS A 662 11.40 -5.72 -44.31
CA HIS A 662 11.46 -4.31 -44.71
C HIS A 662 10.87 -4.08 -46.10
N ALA A 663 11.21 -4.93 -47.08
CA ALA A 663 10.65 -4.87 -48.41
C ALA A 663 9.12 -5.10 -48.42
N ALA A 664 8.60 -5.87 -47.46
CA ALA A 664 7.19 -6.11 -47.23
C ALA A 664 6.48 -4.97 -46.44
N GLY A 665 7.20 -3.91 -46.09
CA GLY A 665 6.64 -2.70 -45.48
C GLY A 665 6.86 -2.54 -43.98
N ALA A 666 7.73 -3.34 -43.34
CA ALA A 666 8.06 -3.17 -41.93
C ALA A 666 8.88 -1.89 -41.72
N GLY A 667 8.36 -0.95 -40.92
CA GLY A 667 9.10 0.19 -40.40
C GLY A 667 10.03 -0.14 -39.24
N ALA A 668 9.84 -1.29 -38.59
CA ALA A 668 10.83 -1.89 -37.70
C ALA A 668 10.82 -3.42 -37.77
N VAL A 669 12.00 -4.02 -37.78
CA VAL A 669 12.21 -5.48 -37.67
C VAL A 669 12.89 -5.80 -36.34
N ILE A 670 12.25 -6.65 -35.56
CA ILE A 670 12.67 -7.03 -34.21
C ILE A 670 12.98 -8.53 -34.18
N LEU A 671 14.00 -8.94 -33.44
CA LEU A 671 14.29 -10.36 -33.20
C LEU A 671 13.97 -10.74 -31.75
N ALA A 672 13.21 -11.82 -31.56
CA ALA A 672 12.90 -12.37 -30.24
C ALA A 672 14.01 -13.33 -29.77
N GLY A 673 15.03 -12.80 -29.10
CA GLY A 673 16.22 -13.54 -28.67
C GLY A 673 17.36 -12.61 -28.28
N ASN A 674 18.27 -13.10 -27.44
CA ASN A 674 19.51 -12.36 -27.16
C ASN A 674 20.49 -12.64 -28.31
N PRO A 675 20.97 -11.61 -29.03
CA PRO A 675 21.79 -11.80 -30.21
C PRO A 675 23.20 -12.36 -29.91
N GLY A 676 23.71 -12.19 -28.68
CA GLY A 676 25.05 -12.63 -28.30
C GLY A 676 26.13 -12.14 -29.29
N ALA A 677 27.00 -13.06 -29.73
CA ALA A 677 28.05 -12.75 -30.69
C ALA A 677 27.54 -12.40 -32.11
N ASN A 678 26.26 -12.66 -32.41
CA ASN A 678 25.67 -12.41 -33.74
C ASN A 678 25.06 -11.01 -33.88
N GLU A 679 25.14 -10.14 -32.86
CA GLU A 679 24.47 -8.84 -32.87
C GLU A 679 24.84 -7.99 -34.08
N THR A 680 26.13 -7.87 -34.39
CA THR A 680 26.61 -7.09 -35.54
C THR A 680 26.02 -7.63 -36.85
N ALA A 681 26.09 -8.95 -37.06
CA ALA A 681 25.58 -9.58 -38.27
C ALA A 681 24.06 -9.44 -38.41
N TYR A 682 23.31 -9.55 -37.31
CA TYR A 682 21.85 -9.36 -37.34
C TYR A 682 21.46 -7.91 -37.58
N ARG A 683 22.19 -6.93 -37.04
CA ARG A 683 21.97 -5.51 -37.34
C ARG A 683 22.26 -5.17 -38.79
N GLU A 684 23.37 -5.68 -39.34
CA GLU A 684 23.72 -5.50 -40.76
C GLU A 684 22.68 -6.13 -41.70
N ALA A 685 22.04 -7.23 -41.28
CA ALA A 685 20.93 -7.84 -41.98
C ALA A 685 19.62 -7.04 -41.91
N GLY A 686 19.54 -5.98 -41.11
CA GLY A 686 18.34 -5.15 -40.95
C GLY A 686 17.49 -5.53 -39.73
N VAL A 687 18.05 -6.09 -38.66
CA VAL A 687 17.36 -6.18 -37.37
C VAL A 687 17.60 -4.90 -36.57
N ASP A 688 16.54 -4.14 -36.31
CA ASP A 688 16.60 -2.86 -35.59
C ASP A 688 16.78 -3.07 -34.08
N ARG A 689 16.05 -4.04 -33.52
CA ARG A 689 15.93 -4.24 -32.06
C ARG A 689 15.87 -5.73 -31.68
N PHE A 690 16.21 -6.00 -30.42
CA PHE A 690 16.17 -7.34 -29.84
C PHE A 690 15.30 -7.35 -28.58
N VAL A 691 14.38 -8.31 -28.48
CA VAL A 691 13.55 -8.51 -27.28
C VAL A 691 13.88 -9.86 -26.64
N TYR A 692 14.29 -9.86 -25.38
CA TYR A 692 14.74 -11.06 -24.68
C TYR A 692 14.57 -10.92 -23.17
N MET A 693 14.61 -12.05 -22.45
CA MET A 693 14.48 -12.06 -20.99
C MET A 693 15.49 -11.10 -20.34
N ARG A 694 15.02 -10.24 -19.43
CA ARG A 694 15.80 -9.21 -18.72
C ARG A 694 16.20 -7.97 -19.55
N CYS A 695 15.76 -7.83 -20.79
CA CYS A 695 15.81 -6.51 -21.44
C CYS A 695 14.85 -5.52 -20.75
N ASP A 696 15.10 -4.22 -20.92
CA ASP A 696 14.23 -3.17 -20.37
C ASP A 696 12.94 -3.10 -21.17
N VAL A 697 11.89 -3.74 -20.65
CA VAL A 697 10.62 -3.92 -21.35
C VAL A 697 9.87 -2.59 -21.44
N VAL A 698 9.81 -1.84 -20.33
CA VAL A 698 9.10 -0.56 -20.27
C VAL A 698 9.70 0.38 -21.30
N LYS A 699 11.02 0.60 -21.26
CA LYS A 699 11.71 1.48 -22.20
C LYS A 699 11.49 1.05 -23.65
N THR A 700 11.66 -0.25 -23.94
CA THR A 700 11.51 -0.76 -25.31
C THR A 700 10.09 -0.57 -25.84
N LEU A 701 9.07 -0.85 -25.02
CA LEU A 701 7.68 -0.64 -25.42
C LEU A 701 7.34 0.83 -25.59
N SER A 702 7.85 1.71 -24.71
CA SER A 702 7.67 3.16 -24.85
C SER A 702 8.18 3.66 -26.20
N GLU A 703 9.41 3.29 -26.57
CA GLU A 703 10.02 3.71 -27.83
C GLU A 703 9.25 3.17 -29.05
N LEU A 704 8.72 1.94 -28.98
CA LEU A 704 7.93 1.35 -30.05
C LEU A 704 6.53 1.96 -30.17
N LEU A 705 5.90 2.32 -29.05
CA LEU A 705 4.61 3.04 -29.06
C LEU A 705 4.75 4.41 -29.69
N VAL A 706 5.80 5.16 -29.33
CA VAL A 706 6.10 6.47 -29.94
C VAL A 706 6.36 6.32 -31.46
N GLN A 707 7.05 5.26 -31.88
CA GLN A 707 7.25 4.97 -33.30
C GLN A 707 5.94 4.72 -34.06
N GLU A 708 4.93 4.12 -33.41
CA GLU A 708 3.58 3.93 -33.97
C GLU A 708 2.69 5.19 -33.91
N GLY A 709 3.22 6.30 -33.38
CA GLY A 709 2.50 7.57 -33.25
C GLY A 709 1.64 7.69 -31.99
N VAL A 710 1.86 6.84 -30.98
CA VAL A 710 1.22 6.95 -29.67
C VAL A 710 1.86 8.08 -28.86
N SER A 711 1.05 8.94 -28.27
CA SER A 711 1.52 9.95 -27.31
C SER A 711 1.69 9.30 -25.93
N LEU A 712 2.86 9.48 -25.31
CA LEU A 712 3.18 9.03 -23.94
C LEU A 712 3.41 10.23 -23.02
#